data_AF-A0A1I4AYJ3-F1
#
_entry.id   AF-A0A1I4AYJ3-F1
#
_cell.length_a   1.000
_cell.length_b   1.000
_cell.length_c   1.000
_cell.angle_alpha   90.00
_cell.angle_beta   90.00
_cell.angle_gamma   90.00
#
_symmetry.space_group_name_H-M   'P 1'
#
loop_
_entity.id
_entity.type
_entity.pdbx_description
1 polymer ?
#
loop_
_entity_poly.entity_id
_entity_poly.type
_entity_poly.pdbx_seq_one_letter_code
_entity_poly.pdbx_strand_id
1 'polypeptide(L)'
;MTDVAASENVNARDGKSGRQGEVRHEQLVRQLDALIKAGRTEDVLPLVAALPADAVPRPVLLRKVVALLMLGRLADAIPNRAALIDGVTETEAHRLVIEFWRVARRCAAMGRGPEATFAADAAATLLGRFDLLPTVPDRQLLEGLQADAINGGGEFAIAILGHLLHRGIERSFFIKFLAGLGGSRPHLGGKRPLDVLAARARAVAEQPDAAPLLREGAALMLYAAQDFARAVTVAEGAPAGSLAALVAADAGKRVKVSDQMRRRAVAPAKKAARAAKDHPPFIVVHRGGQDYVALCAASLALQNGANNVVLLGDDTTATIGIGRYAAISDYFESAAAFAPSYVHHSVSEPIYGLFSFQRWLVVEEFCRKNRIDQCVVIDSDALAFSSASEIIAAMPPGYGMNDWTWTTTVRDRMALAGLADCMRSVYARPRDEIIPFVNSLGRMVTGREARSFQDMHMFYHYRDTTKGVVVSQYAQLFHGGLDQASTLDNGLEVGAPGELAPIVLGRALKRPYLQDGRLHFREEGGAQRFIRFHTVHCQGPAKAVLHHYAALMLPGAEGTLAAWESHPAPTLKASTMPVSAPAPEAAASQPANPTLKQVPNLRLPEHAALKERLRGFVNALAPLGLQVSLRLADGPVLTAGSELRLELEVHNPGARGYPDAFEGYAALLAGFVITAEAADGIRKVAEPRWAVPEGGFPAGATVTLTGTLPTSKLAPGRYKVSADPVFEYIRWFERNVDQRPTLTFEVVATASADSADAAASTQHPRHEAPLDRGFNSSTETQGKSRVEVGRR
;
A
#
# COMPACT_ATOMS: atom_id res chain seq x y z
N MET A 1 -34.59 -17.69 34.94
CA MET A 1 -34.65 -18.83 34.00
C MET A 1 -35.19 -20.04 34.75
N THR A 2 -36.52 -20.18 34.88
CA THR A 2 -37.20 -21.41 35.39
C THR A 2 -38.73 -21.25 35.32
N ASP A 3 -39.34 -20.80 34.21
CA ASP A 3 -40.82 -20.71 34.18
C ASP A 3 -41.51 -20.78 32.81
N VAL A 4 -40.98 -21.56 31.86
CA VAL A 4 -41.61 -21.72 30.53
C VAL A 4 -41.89 -23.20 30.15
N ALA A 5 -41.66 -24.16 31.05
CA ALA A 5 -41.68 -25.59 30.69
C ALA A 5 -42.96 -26.38 31.02
N ALA A 6 -44.04 -25.79 31.54
CA ALA A 6 -45.14 -26.57 32.14
C ALA A 6 -46.51 -26.54 31.42
N SER A 7 -46.61 -26.07 30.18
CA SER A 7 -47.91 -26.01 29.49
C SER A 7 -47.78 -26.23 27.99
N GLU A 8 -47.61 -27.48 27.56
CA GLU A 8 -47.91 -27.89 26.17
C GLU A 8 -47.95 -29.42 26.09
N ASN A 9 -49.06 -30.00 26.56
CA ASN A 9 -49.54 -31.29 26.09
C ASN A 9 -51.05 -31.12 25.86
N VAL A 10 -51.55 -31.63 24.74
CA VAL A 10 -52.93 -31.49 24.20
C VAL A 10 -53.12 -30.32 23.22
N ASN A 11 -52.68 -30.51 21.97
CA ASN A 11 -53.50 -30.32 20.75
C ASN A 11 -52.64 -30.41 19.48
N ALA A 12 -52.31 -31.64 19.07
CA ALA A 12 -51.73 -31.92 17.77
C ALA A 12 -52.83 -32.35 16.80
N ARG A 13 -53.42 -31.40 16.06
CA ARG A 13 -54.19 -31.71 14.82
C ARG A 13 -54.50 -30.57 13.84
N ASP A 14 -54.12 -29.32 14.12
CA ASP A 14 -54.31 -28.23 13.16
C ASP A 14 -52.99 -27.77 12.52
N GLY A 15 -52.98 -27.62 11.19
CA GLY A 15 -51.85 -27.10 10.38
C GLY A 15 -51.40 -25.67 10.70
N LYS A 16 -51.79 -25.10 11.84
CA LYS A 16 -51.26 -23.85 12.43
C LYS A 16 -49.93 -24.05 13.16
N SER A 17 -49.51 -25.30 13.42
CA SER A 17 -48.25 -25.60 14.11
C SER A 17 -47.00 -25.15 13.33
N GLY A 18 -47.05 -25.16 11.99
CA GLY A 18 -45.90 -24.80 11.14
C GLY A 18 -45.44 -23.34 11.30
N ARG A 19 -46.37 -22.39 11.33
CA ARG A 19 -46.04 -20.95 11.51
C ARG A 19 -45.51 -20.63 12.90
N GLN A 20 -45.97 -21.32 13.94
CA GLN A 20 -45.43 -21.13 15.29
C GLN A 20 -43.99 -21.65 15.42
N GLY A 21 -43.63 -22.71 14.69
CA GLY A 21 -42.26 -23.22 14.62
C GLY A 21 -41.28 -22.24 13.97
N GLU A 22 -41.64 -21.64 12.84
CA GLU A 22 -40.79 -20.65 12.14
C GLU A 22 -40.50 -19.41 12.99
N VAL A 23 -41.51 -18.87 13.66
CA VAL A 23 -41.36 -17.70 14.53
C VAL A 23 -40.45 -18.00 15.73
N ARG A 24 -40.57 -19.20 16.33
CA ARG A 24 -39.69 -19.64 17.43
C ARG A 24 -38.22 -19.75 16.95
N HIS A 25 -37.97 -20.25 15.74
CA HIS A 25 -36.62 -20.35 15.19
C HIS A 25 -35.98 -18.99 14.90
N GLU A 26 -36.70 -18.05 14.29
CA GLU A 26 -36.16 -16.71 14.04
C GLU A 26 -35.82 -15.98 15.34
N GLN A 27 -36.69 -16.08 16.34
CA GLN A 27 -36.46 -15.48 17.64
C GLN A 27 -35.21 -16.07 18.31
N LEU A 28 -35.03 -17.38 18.22
CA LEU A 28 -33.83 -18.04 18.71
C LEU A 28 -32.58 -17.57 17.97
N VAL A 29 -32.59 -17.49 16.63
CA VAL A 29 -31.44 -17.00 15.86
C VAL A 29 -31.06 -15.57 16.27
N ARG A 30 -32.04 -14.68 16.44
CA ARG A 30 -31.80 -13.30 16.91
C ARG A 30 -31.20 -13.28 18.32
N GLN A 31 -31.67 -14.16 19.20
CA GLN A 31 -31.12 -14.31 20.55
C GLN A 31 -29.66 -14.77 20.51
N LEU A 32 -29.33 -15.78 19.70
CA LEU A 32 -27.95 -16.27 19.56
C LEU A 32 -27.04 -15.20 18.94
N ASP A 33 -27.52 -14.45 17.94
CA ASP A 33 -26.76 -13.34 17.35
C ASP A 33 -26.49 -12.22 18.37
N ALA A 34 -27.46 -11.91 19.23
CA ALA A 34 -27.28 -10.93 20.30
C ALA A 34 -26.20 -11.38 21.30
N LEU A 35 -26.19 -12.67 21.68
CA LEU A 35 -25.17 -13.23 22.57
C LEU A 35 -23.77 -13.19 21.96
N ILE A 36 -23.62 -13.62 20.71
CA ILE A 36 -22.33 -13.57 19.98
C ILE A 36 -21.83 -12.12 19.87
N LYS A 37 -22.72 -11.17 19.55
CA LYS A 37 -22.35 -9.74 19.47
C LYS A 37 -21.97 -9.14 20.82
N ALA A 38 -22.59 -9.60 21.91
CA ALA A 38 -22.26 -9.20 23.27
C ALA A 38 -21.00 -9.89 23.83
N GLY A 39 -20.34 -10.77 23.06
CA GLY A 39 -19.20 -11.56 23.51
C GLY A 39 -19.56 -12.71 24.45
N ARG A 40 -20.84 -12.92 24.75
CA ARG A 40 -21.39 -13.97 25.63
C ARG A 40 -21.51 -15.30 24.90
N THR A 41 -20.39 -15.77 24.38
CA THR A 41 -20.34 -16.88 23.43
C THR A 41 -20.62 -18.23 24.12
N GLU A 42 -20.25 -18.33 25.39
CA GLU A 42 -20.52 -19.45 26.29
C GLU A 42 -22.02 -19.71 26.48
N ASP A 43 -22.84 -18.66 26.47
CA ASP A 43 -24.29 -18.76 26.68
C ASP A 43 -25.03 -19.30 25.43
N VAL A 44 -24.36 -19.35 24.28
CA VAL A 44 -24.91 -19.92 23.04
C VAL A 44 -25.03 -21.43 23.17
N LEU A 45 -24.06 -22.11 23.80
CA LEU A 45 -24.00 -23.57 23.80
C LEU A 45 -25.15 -24.23 24.58
N PRO A 46 -25.53 -23.78 25.80
CA PRO A 46 -26.68 -24.32 26.52
C PRO A 46 -28.00 -24.13 25.77
N LEU A 47 -28.15 -22.98 25.09
CA LEU A 47 -29.36 -22.68 24.31
C LEU A 47 -29.51 -23.59 23.09
N VAL A 48 -28.40 -23.93 22.42
CA VAL A 48 -28.42 -24.86 21.29
C VAL A 48 -28.53 -26.31 21.76
N ALA A 49 -27.88 -26.68 22.87
CA ALA A 49 -27.92 -28.03 23.43
C ALA A 49 -29.32 -28.43 23.94
N ALA A 50 -30.17 -27.46 24.28
CA ALA A 50 -31.55 -27.69 24.68
C ALA A 50 -32.48 -28.06 23.49
N LEU A 51 -32.00 -27.96 22.24
CA LEU A 51 -32.76 -28.36 21.07
C LEU A 51 -32.58 -29.85 20.75
N PRO A 52 -33.64 -30.55 20.29
CA PRO A 52 -33.51 -31.91 19.76
C PRO A 52 -32.50 -31.94 18.59
N ALA A 53 -31.62 -32.94 18.56
CA ALA A 53 -30.52 -33.02 17.59
C ALA A 53 -31.00 -33.08 16.13
N ASP A 54 -32.19 -33.63 15.90
CA ASP A 54 -32.89 -33.75 14.61
C ASP A 54 -33.65 -32.48 14.20
N ALA A 55 -33.81 -31.52 15.11
CA ALA A 55 -34.62 -30.32 14.90
C ALA A 55 -33.80 -29.02 14.79
N VAL A 56 -32.46 -29.07 14.80
CA VAL A 56 -31.62 -27.86 14.79
C VAL A 56 -31.56 -27.25 13.37
N PRO A 57 -32.18 -26.08 13.12
CA PRO A 57 -32.11 -25.44 11.81
C PRO A 57 -30.67 -25.00 11.51
N ARG A 58 -30.27 -25.05 10.22
CA ARG A 58 -28.93 -24.65 9.77
C ARG A 58 -28.46 -23.27 10.29
N PRO A 59 -29.32 -22.22 10.34
CA PRO A 59 -28.92 -20.95 10.94
C PRO A 59 -28.51 -21.06 12.41
N VAL A 60 -29.19 -21.89 13.20
CA VAL A 60 -28.87 -22.16 14.61
C VAL A 60 -27.58 -22.97 14.72
N LEU A 61 -27.41 -23.98 13.85
CA LEU A 61 -26.17 -24.75 13.75
C LEU A 61 -24.96 -23.86 13.41
N LEU A 62 -25.14 -22.85 12.55
CA LEU A 62 -24.07 -21.91 12.21
C LEU A 62 -23.65 -21.14 13.46
N ARG A 63 -24.60 -20.61 14.25
CA ARG A 63 -24.28 -19.87 15.48
C ARG A 63 -23.61 -20.77 16.52
N LYS A 64 -23.98 -22.05 16.60
CA LYS A 64 -23.26 -23.06 17.40
C LYS A 64 -21.81 -23.18 16.95
N VAL A 65 -21.55 -23.35 15.66
CA VAL A 65 -20.19 -23.45 15.12
C VAL A 65 -19.40 -22.16 15.33
N VAL A 66 -19.99 -21.00 15.06
CA VAL A 66 -19.38 -19.70 15.37
C VAL A 66 -19.00 -19.61 16.83
N ALA A 67 -19.90 -20.00 17.73
CA ALA A 67 -19.64 -19.97 19.16
C ALA A 67 -18.53 -20.92 19.59
N LEU A 68 -18.51 -22.15 19.07
CA LEU A 68 -17.44 -23.12 19.35
C LEU A 68 -16.07 -22.60 18.89
N LEU A 69 -15.99 -22.03 17.69
CA LEU A 69 -14.76 -21.40 17.18
C LEU A 69 -14.36 -20.18 18.03
N MET A 70 -15.33 -19.33 18.37
CA MET A 70 -15.17 -18.21 19.29
C MET A 70 -15.00 -18.62 20.77
N LEU A 71 -14.93 -19.91 21.10
CA LEU A 71 -14.51 -20.42 22.41
C LEU A 71 -13.23 -21.28 22.35
N GLY A 72 -12.62 -21.48 21.18
CA GLY A 72 -11.42 -22.30 21.04
C GLY A 72 -11.71 -23.80 21.12
N ARG A 73 -12.93 -24.20 20.74
CA ARG A 73 -13.44 -25.58 20.82
C ARG A 73 -13.51 -26.20 19.43
N LEU A 74 -12.42 -26.17 18.67
CA LEU A 74 -12.38 -26.67 17.29
C LEU A 74 -12.83 -28.14 17.17
N ALA A 75 -12.39 -29.02 18.09
CA ALA A 75 -12.76 -30.44 18.07
C ALA A 75 -14.28 -30.66 18.09
N ASP A 76 -15.01 -29.77 18.78
CA ASP A 76 -16.47 -29.82 18.86
C ASP A 76 -17.14 -29.17 17.63
N ALA A 77 -16.45 -28.27 16.93
CA ALA A 77 -16.96 -27.63 15.72
C ALA A 77 -16.88 -28.56 14.50
N ILE A 78 -15.79 -29.34 14.37
CA ILE A 78 -15.51 -30.22 13.22
C ILE A 78 -16.68 -31.12 12.82
N PRO A 79 -17.35 -31.87 13.74
CA PRO A 79 -18.45 -32.75 13.37
C PRO A 79 -19.65 -32.05 12.73
N ASN A 80 -19.81 -30.74 12.97
CA ASN A 80 -20.95 -29.97 12.45
C ASN A 80 -20.67 -29.41 11.04
N ARG A 81 -19.43 -29.52 10.52
CA ARG A 81 -19.04 -28.94 9.22
C ARG A 81 -19.87 -29.50 8.07
N ALA A 82 -20.00 -30.82 7.98
CA ALA A 82 -20.76 -31.48 6.92
C ALA A 82 -22.22 -31.01 6.92
N ALA A 83 -22.87 -30.99 8.09
CA ALA A 83 -24.24 -30.51 8.23
C ALA A 83 -24.43 -29.02 7.87
N LEU A 84 -23.38 -28.19 7.98
CA LEU A 84 -23.41 -26.79 7.55
C LEU A 84 -23.22 -26.61 6.05
N ILE A 85 -22.45 -27.47 5.40
CA ILE A 85 -22.06 -27.31 3.98
C ILE A 85 -22.95 -28.15 3.06
N ASP A 86 -23.47 -29.28 3.53
CA ASP A 86 -24.27 -30.20 2.73
C ASP A 86 -25.71 -29.72 2.59
N GLY A 87 -26.20 -29.81 1.36
CA GLY A 87 -27.54 -29.38 0.98
C GLY A 87 -27.79 -27.89 1.15
N VAL A 88 -26.75 -27.04 1.19
CA VAL A 88 -26.92 -25.58 1.14
C VAL A 88 -27.28 -25.14 -0.27
N THR A 89 -28.13 -24.13 -0.36
CA THR A 89 -28.41 -23.39 -1.59
C THR A 89 -27.32 -22.36 -1.87
N GLU A 90 -27.23 -21.86 -3.09
CA GLU A 90 -26.29 -20.79 -3.48
C GLU A 90 -26.44 -19.53 -2.60
N THR A 91 -27.68 -19.10 -2.35
CA THR A 91 -28.01 -17.97 -1.47
C THR A 91 -27.57 -18.20 -0.02
N GLU A 92 -27.72 -19.42 0.50
CA GLU A 92 -27.22 -19.77 1.83
C GLU A 92 -25.69 -19.79 1.86
N ALA A 93 -25.06 -20.32 0.81
CA ALA A 93 -23.61 -20.36 0.68
C ALA A 93 -23.00 -18.95 0.66
N HIS A 94 -23.63 -17.95 0.02
CA HIS A 94 -23.22 -16.54 0.11
C HIS A 94 -23.13 -16.05 1.55
N ARG A 95 -24.22 -16.26 2.29
CA ARG A 95 -24.32 -15.80 3.68
C ARG A 95 -23.29 -16.52 4.54
N LEU A 96 -23.13 -17.82 4.32
CA LEU A 96 -22.17 -18.65 5.04
C LEU A 96 -20.72 -18.24 4.75
N VAL A 97 -20.35 -17.93 3.50
CA VAL A 97 -19.01 -17.44 3.15
C VAL A 97 -18.68 -16.16 3.92
N ILE A 98 -19.59 -15.17 3.90
CA ILE A 98 -19.40 -13.90 4.60
C ILE A 98 -19.27 -14.12 6.12
N GLU A 99 -20.11 -14.98 6.70
CA GLU A 99 -20.06 -15.28 8.13
C GLU A 99 -18.78 -16.03 8.51
N PHE A 100 -18.40 -17.06 7.76
CA PHE A 100 -17.17 -17.78 7.98
C PHE A 100 -15.93 -16.87 7.85
N TRP A 101 -15.92 -15.90 6.94
CA TRP A 101 -14.86 -14.90 6.87
C TRP A 101 -14.82 -13.98 8.09
N ARG A 102 -15.98 -13.51 8.57
CA ARG A 102 -16.08 -12.71 9.80
C ARG A 102 -15.54 -13.49 11.00
N VAL A 103 -15.87 -14.77 11.07
CA VAL A 103 -15.45 -15.68 12.14
C VAL A 103 -13.96 -15.96 12.05
N ALA A 104 -13.44 -16.25 10.86
CA ALA A 104 -12.01 -16.44 10.63
C ALA A 104 -11.21 -15.23 11.13
N ARG A 105 -11.62 -14.02 10.73
CA ARG A 105 -11.01 -12.77 11.19
C ARG A 105 -11.04 -12.61 12.71
N ARG A 106 -12.18 -12.89 13.35
CA ARG A 106 -12.31 -12.78 14.81
C ARG A 106 -11.44 -13.79 15.54
N CYS A 107 -11.44 -15.05 15.10
CA CYS A 107 -10.60 -16.09 15.69
C CYS A 107 -9.12 -15.74 15.56
N ALA A 108 -8.71 -15.29 14.38
CA ALA A 108 -7.36 -14.83 14.11
C ALA A 108 -6.96 -13.67 15.05
N ALA A 109 -7.80 -12.65 15.20
CA ALA A 109 -7.56 -11.53 16.11
C ALA A 109 -7.48 -11.94 17.60
N MET A 110 -8.06 -13.09 17.97
CA MET A 110 -7.98 -13.67 19.31
C MET A 110 -6.80 -14.65 19.49
N GLY A 111 -5.92 -14.79 18.50
CA GLY A 111 -4.78 -15.74 18.54
C GLY A 111 -5.20 -17.20 18.36
N ARG A 112 -6.35 -17.46 17.73
CA ARG A 112 -6.92 -18.80 17.53
C ARG A 112 -6.77 -19.27 16.09
N GLY A 113 -5.52 -19.58 15.75
CA GLY A 113 -5.12 -19.99 14.40
C GLY A 113 -5.94 -21.18 13.86
N PRO A 114 -6.02 -22.32 14.57
CA PRO A 114 -6.73 -23.51 14.07
C PRO A 114 -8.22 -23.25 13.76
N GLU A 115 -8.91 -22.49 14.62
CA GLU A 115 -10.30 -22.11 14.41
C GLU A 115 -10.47 -21.13 13.24
N ALA A 116 -9.52 -20.21 13.07
CA ALA A 116 -9.48 -19.31 11.93
C ALA A 116 -9.32 -20.11 10.63
N THR A 117 -8.38 -21.05 10.57
CA THR A 117 -8.15 -21.96 9.44
C THR A 117 -9.39 -22.79 9.12
N PHE A 118 -10.08 -23.33 10.12
CA PHE A 118 -11.32 -24.09 9.90
C PHE A 118 -12.43 -23.24 9.27
N ALA A 119 -12.66 -22.03 9.79
CA ALA A 119 -13.68 -21.13 9.25
C ALA A 119 -13.34 -20.71 7.81
N ALA A 120 -12.07 -20.38 7.59
CA ALA A 120 -11.50 -20.10 6.29
C ALA A 120 -11.71 -21.22 5.27
N ASP A 121 -11.41 -22.47 5.65
CA ASP A 121 -11.58 -23.65 4.80
C ASP A 121 -13.05 -23.91 4.47
N ALA A 122 -13.96 -23.71 5.44
CA ALA A 122 -15.39 -23.79 5.20
C ALA A 122 -15.88 -22.73 4.19
N ALA A 123 -15.40 -21.49 4.30
CA ALA A 123 -15.69 -20.45 3.31
C ALA A 123 -15.11 -20.78 1.93
N ALA A 124 -13.85 -21.24 1.85
CA ALA A 124 -13.21 -21.65 0.60
C ALA A 124 -13.97 -22.81 -0.07
N THR A 125 -14.45 -23.77 0.71
CA THR A 125 -15.28 -24.89 0.23
C THR A 125 -16.57 -24.40 -0.40
N LEU A 126 -17.27 -23.47 0.27
CA LEU A 126 -18.53 -22.92 -0.23
C LEU A 126 -18.33 -22.04 -1.47
N LEU A 127 -17.29 -21.20 -1.48
CA LEU A 127 -16.88 -20.46 -2.68
C LEU A 127 -16.61 -21.42 -3.84
N GLY A 128 -15.87 -22.50 -3.57
CA GLY A 128 -15.55 -23.59 -4.48
C GLY A 128 -16.77 -24.29 -5.07
N ARG A 129 -17.76 -24.61 -4.22
CA ARG A 129 -18.95 -25.39 -4.60
C ARG A 129 -19.99 -24.59 -5.39
N PHE A 130 -20.17 -23.30 -5.09
CA PHE A 130 -21.29 -22.51 -5.61
C PHE A 130 -20.90 -21.40 -6.60
N ASP A 131 -19.61 -21.22 -6.84
CA ASP A 131 -19.10 -20.15 -7.70
C ASP A 131 -19.43 -18.70 -7.28
N LEU A 132 -19.38 -18.44 -5.97
CA LEU A 132 -19.83 -17.15 -5.40
C LEU A 132 -18.81 -16.01 -5.47
N LEU A 133 -17.69 -16.23 -6.14
CA LEU A 133 -16.59 -15.27 -6.18
C LEU A 133 -16.98 -13.95 -6.88
N PRO A 134 -17.68 -13.97 -8.03
CA PRO A 134 -18.06 -12.76 -8.77
C PRO A 134 -19.05 -11.86 -8.01
N THR A 135 -19.73 -12.41 -7.01
CA THR A 135 -20.83 -11.76 -6.31
C THR A 135 -20.46 -11.28 -4.91
N VAL A 136 -19.24 -11.61 -4.45
CA VAL A 136 -18.71 -11.11 -3.17
C VAL A 136 -17.94 -9.80 -3.42
N PRO A 137 -18.31 -8.68 -2.77
CA PRO A 137 -17.64 -7.40 -3.01
C PRO A 137 -16.13 -7.45 -2.76
N ASP A 138 -15.33 -6.95 -3.71
CA ASP A 138 -13.85 -6.86 -3.64
C ASP A 138 -13.37 -6.38 -2.27
N ARG A 139 -14.03 -5.36 -1.71
CA ARG A 139 -13.67 -4.80 -0.40
C ARG A 139 -13.75 -5.84 0.73
N GLN A 140 -14.80 -6.65 0.78
CA GLN A 140 -14.97 -7.65 1.83
C GLN A 140 -13.96 -8.78 1.68
N LEU A 141 -13.69 -9.18 0.44
CA LEU A 141 -12.66 -10.15 0.11
C LEU A 141 -11.26 -9.63 0.50
N LEU A 142 -10.91 -8.40 0.10
CA LEU A 142 -9.65 -7.74 0.45
C LEU A 142 -9.47 -7.58 1.96
N GLU A 143 -10.49 -7.12 2.68
CA GLU A 143 -10.46 -6.97 4.14
C GLU A 143 -10.29 -8.33 4.85
N GLY A 144 -10.92 -9.40 4.34
CA GLY A 144 -10.78 -10.76 4.85
C GLY A 144 -9.37 -11.32 4.63
N LEU A 145 -8.85 -11.20 3.40
CA LEU A 145 -7.49 -11.63 3.04
C LEU A 145 -6.42 -10.88 3.83
N GLN A 146 -6.57 -9.57 4.00
CA GLN A 146 -5.67 -8.75 4.80
C GLN A 146 -5.73 -9.14 6.28
N ALA A 147 -6.93 -9.36 6.82
CA ALA A 147 -7.06 -9.76 8.21
C ALA A 147 -6.42 -11.13 8.49
N ASP A 148 -6.48 -12.07 7.56
CA ASP A 148 -5.81 -13.35 7.66
C ASP A 148 -4.29 -13.23 7.48
N ALA A 149 -3.83 -12.42 6.53
CA ALA A 149 -2.41 -12.09 6.38
C ALA A 149 -1.82 -11.48 7.67
N ILE A 150 -2.62 -10.70 8.40
CA ILE A 150 -2.18 -10.04 9.63
C ILE A 150 -2.28 -10.96 10.85
N ASN A 151 -3.36 -11.74 10.97
CA ASN A 151 -3.71 -12.42 12.23
C ASN A 151 -3.80 -13.95 12.13
N GLY A 152 -4.01 -14.51 10.92
CA GLY A 152 -4.33 -15.93 10.69
C GLY A 152 -3.17 -16.75 10.14
N GLY A 153 -1.96 -16.18 10.09
CA GLY A 153 -0.78 -16.87 9.55
C GLY A 153 -0.78 -16.96 8.02
N GLY A 154 -1.71 -16.31 7.31
CA GLY A 154 -1.74 -16.20 5.85
C GLY A 154 -2.20 -17.45 5.09
N GLU A 155 -2.60 -18.52 5.79
CA GLU A 155 -3.05 -19.78 5.19
C GLU A 155 -4.26 -19.58 4.29
N PHE A 156 -5.25 -18.88 4.81
CA PHE A 156 -6.51 -18.64 4.10
C PHE A 156 -6.32 -17.68 2.94
N ALA A 157 -5.51 -16.64 3.12
CA ALA A 157 -5.20 -15.72 2.05
C ALA A 157 -4.56 -16.44 0.85
N ILE A 158 -3.60 -17.33 1.11
CA ILE A 158 -2.98 -18.15 0.05
C ILE A 158 -4.00 -19.10 -0.59
N ALA A 159 -4.83 -19.79 0.20
CA ALA A 159 -5.84 -20.71 -0.31
C ALA A 159 -6.83 -20.02 -1.24
N ILE A 160 -7.34 -18.86 -0.80
CA ILE A 160 -8.29 -18.08 -1.58
C ILE A 160 -7.64 -17.56 -2.84
N LEU A 161 -6.42 -17.00 -2.78
CA LEU A 161 -5.73 -16.53 -3.97
C LEU A 161 -5.58 -17.66 -5.00
N GLY A 162 -5.23 -18.88 -4.58
CA GLY A 162 -5.25 -20.06 -5.44
C GLY A 162 -6.61 -20.32 -6.10
N HIS A 163 -7.69 -20.24 -5.34
CA HIS A 163 -9.06 -20.35 -5.88
C HIS A 163 -9.42 -19.22 -6.83
N LEU A 164 -9.07 -17.97 -6.53
CA LEU A 164 -9.31 -16.81 -7.40
C LEU A 164 -8.58 -17.00 -8.75
N LEU A 165 -7.37 -17.55 -8.71
CA LEU A 165 -6.56 -17.81 -9.89
C LEU A 165 -7.10 -18.92 -10.77
N HIS A 166 -7.52 -20.03 -10.17
CA HIS A 166 -8.09 -21.15 -10.90
C HIS A 166 -9.35 -20.76 -11.68
N ARG A 167 -10.08 -19.75 -11.20
CA ARG A 167 -11.30 -19.23 -11.82
C ARG A 167 -11.09 -18.10 -12.81
N GLY A 168 -9.84 -17.74 -13.10
CA GLY A 168 -9.52 -16.70 -14.07
C GLY A 168 -9.96 -15.31 -13.64
N ILE A 169 -10.07 -15.04 -12.32
CA ILE A 169 -10.30 -13.66 -11.84
C ILE A 169 -9.21 -12.74 -12.39
N GLU A 170 -9.63 -11.55 -12.83
CA GLU A 170 -8.77 -10.62 -13.53
C GLU A 170 -7.51 -10.23 -12.74
N ARG A 171 -6.40 -10.09 -13.47
CA ARG A 171 -5.11 -9.61 -12.95
C ARG A 171 -5.21 -8.27 -12.19
N SER A 172 -6.21 -7.45 -12.52
CA SER A 172 -6.49 -6.16 -11.88
C SER A 172 -6.81 -6.30 -10.39
N PHE A 173 -7.57 -7.34 -9.98
CA PHE A 173 -7.86 -7.65 -8.58
C PHE A 173 -6.57 -7.95 -7.81
N PHE A 174 -5.71 -8.79 -8.38
CA PHE A 174 -4.43 -9.17 -7.76
C PHE A 174 -3.49 -7.99 -7.61
N ILE A 175 -3.42 -7.11 -8.60
CA ILE A 175 -2.63 -5.88 -8.50
C ILE A 175 -3.15 -4.99 -7.37
N LYS A 176 -4.46 -4.80 -7.25
CA LYS A 176 -5.07 -4.03 -6.15
C LYS A 176 -4.80 -4.68 -4.78
N PHE A 177 -4.92 -5.99 -4.69
CA PHE A 177 -4.63 -6.76 -3.48
C PHE A 177 -3.16 -6.63 -3.06
N LEU A 178 -2.23 -6.90 -3.99
CA LEU A 178 -0.79 -6.80 -3.74
C LEU A 178 -0.34 -5.37 -3.43
N ALA A 179 -0.92 -4.36 -4.09
CA ALA A 179 -0.67 -2.95 -3.77
C ALA A 179 -1.14 -2.62 -2.34
N GLY A 180 -2.30 -3.14 -1.93
CA GLY A 180 -2.81 -3.02 -0.56
C GLY A 180 -1.91 -3.71 0.48
N LEU A 181 -1.29 -4.84 0.14
CA LEU A 181 -0.35 -5.55 1.01
C LEU A 181 1.05 -4.92 1.06
N GLY A 182 1.50 -4.31 -0.03
CA GLY A 182 2.81 -3.66 -0.13
C GLY A 182 2.85 -2.25 0.46
N GLY A 183 1.71 -1.56 0.49
CA GLY A 183 1.55 -0.22 1.08
C GLY A 183 0.94 -0.22 2.49
N SER A 184 0.56 -1.36 3.05
CA SER A 184 0.04 -1.43 4.42
C SER A 184 1.16 -1.27 5.43
N ARG A 185 0.87 -0.51 6.50
CA ARG A 185 1.75 -0.33 7.66
C ARG A 185 2.10 -1.70 8.27
N PRO A 186 3.23 -1.84 8.98
CA PRO A 186 3.55 -3.10 9.61
C PRO A 186 2.58 -3.22 10.77
N HIS A 187 1.80 -4.28 10.76
CA HIS A 187 0.85 -4.55 11.84
C HIS A 187 1.49 -5.51 12.84
N LEU A 188 0.87 -5.60 14.03
CA LEU A 188 1.25 -6.39 15.22
C LEU A 188 2.45 -7.33 15.01
N GLY A 189 3.60 -6.96 15.58
CA GLY A 189 4.86 -7.70 15.45
C GLY A 189 5.87 -7.12 14.45
N GLY A 190 5.57 -5.98 13.83
CA GLY A 190 6.53 -5.22 13.01
C GLY A 190 6.78 -5.80 11.61
N LYS A 191 5.91 -6.69 11.14
CA LYS A 191 6.00 -7.30 9.80
C LYS A 191 4.91 -6.76 8.89
N ARG A 192 5.22 -6.60 7.60
CA ARG A 192 4.24 -6.23 6.59
C ARG A 192 3.34 -7.44 6.27
N PRO A 193 2.07 -7.23 5.92
CA PRO A 193 1.20 -8.32 5.49
C PRO A 193 1.80 -9.15 4.35
N LEU A 194 2.48 -8.50 3.39
CA LEU A 194 3.19 -9.21 2.31
C LEU A 194 4.31 -10.12 2.84
N ASP A 195 5.05 -9.71 3.87
CA ASP A 195 6.14 -10.53 4.42
C ASP A 195 5.60 -11.74 5.19
N VAL A 196 4.46 -11.59 5.88
CA VAL A 196 3.77 -12.71 6.55
C VAL A 196 3.25 -13.70 5.51
N LEU A 197 2.61 -13.21 4.45
CA LEU A 197 2.15 -14.05 3.34
C LEU A 197 3.30 -14.72 2.61
N ALA A 198 4.41 -14.02 2.38
CA ALA A 198 5.60 -14.60 1.78
C ALA A 198 6.17 -15.71 2.67
N ALA A 199 6.29 -15.49 3.98
CA ALA A 199 6.75 -16.52 4.92
C ALA A 199 5.84 -17.75 4.92
N ARG A 200 4.51 -17.56 4.87
CA ARG A 200 3.59 -18.68 4.77
C ARG A 200 3.67 -19.39 3.42
N ALA A 201 3.79 -18.64 2.33
CA ALA A 201 3.96 -19.19 1.00
C ALA A 201 5.26 -20.01 0.88
N ARG A 202 6.33 -19.60 1.59
CA ARG A 202 7.55 -20.41 1.75
C ARG A 202 7.30 -21.70 2.53
N ALA A 203 6.50 -21.67 3.59
CA ALA A 203 6.12 -22.89 4.32
C ALA A 203 5.32 -23.85 3.43
N VAL A 204 4.40 -23.32 2.60
CA VAL A 204 3.69 -24.13 1.59
C VAL A 204 4.66 -24.70 0.56
N ALA A 205 5.73 -23.97 0.20
CA ALA A 205 6.77 -24.45 -0.72
C ALA A 205 7.53 -25.68 -0.21
N GLU A 206 7.62 -25.82 1.11
CA GLU A 206 8.37 -26.89 1.78
C GLU A 206 7.49 -28.13 2.03
N GLN A 207 6.19 -28.06 1.73
CA GLN A 207 5.23 -29.16 1.86
C GLN A 207 5.05 -29.90 0.52
N PRO A 208 5.62 -31.10 0.34
CA PRO A 208 5.55 -31.83 -0.93
C PRO A 208 4.12 -32.27 -1.31
N ASP A 209 3.23 -32.35 -0.33
CA ASP A 209 1.82 -32.78 -0.42
C ASP A 209 0.82 -31.62 -0.32
N ALA A 210 1.28 -30.36 -0.39
CA ALA A 210 0.38 -29.21 -0.38
C ALA A 210 -0.63 -29.27 -1.53
N ALA A 211 -1.90 -29.00 -1.22
CA ALA A 211 -2.98 -29.03 -2.20
C ALA A 211 -2.66 -28.11 -3.41
N PRO A 212 -3.00 -28.50 -4.65
CA PRO A 212 -2.65 -27.74 -5.86
C PRO A 212 -3.01 -26.26 -5.77
N LEU A 213 -4.19 -25.93 -5.26
CA LEU A 213 -4.66 -24.55 -5.09
C LEU A 213 -3.80 -23.74 -4.10
N LEU A 214 -3.38 -24.36 -2.99
CA LEU A 214 -2.46 -23.71 -2.05
C LEU A 214 -1.12 -23.40 -2.71
N ARG A 215 -0.62 -24.32 -3.53
CA ARG A 215 0.61 -24.11 -4.31
C ARG A 215 0.43 -22.98 -5.33
N GLU A 216 -0.70 -22.88 -6.01
CA GLU A 216 -0.96 -21.78 -6.96
C GLU A 216 -0.95 -20.41 -6.26
N GLY A 217 -1.66 -20.28 -5.14
CA GLY A 217 -1.67 -19.05 -4.35
C GLY A 217 -0.30 -18.70 -3.77
N ALA A 218 0.42 -19.70 -3.27
CA ALA A 218 1.76 -19.52 -2.71
C ALA A 218 2.77 -19.09 -3.79
N ALA A 219 2.72 -19.66 -4.99
CA ALA A 219 3.57 -19.25 -6.11
C ALA A 219 3.35 -17.78 -6.47
N LEU A 220 2.10 -17.31 -6.51
CA LEU A 220 1.80 -15.90 -6.77
C LEU A 220 2.32 -14.98 -5.65
N MET A 221 2.15 -15.38 -4.38
CA MET A 221 2.65 -14.59 -3.25
C MET A 221 4.17 -14.51 -3.23
N LEU A 222 4.87 -15.59 -3.52
CA LEU A 222 6.33 -15.60 -3.64
C LEU A 222 6.80 -14.74 -4.82
N TYR A 223 6.10 -14.79 -5.95
CA TYR A 223 6.37 -13.92 -7.08
C TYR A 223 6.19 -12.45 -6.75
N ALA A 224 5.10 -12.09 -6.06
CA ALA A 224 4.84 -10.73 -5.60
C ALA A 224 5.88 -10.24 -4.58
N ALA A 225 6.34 -11.15 -3.71
CA ALA A 225 7.44 -10.93 -2.78
C ALA A 225 8.82 -10.93 -3.45
N GLN A 226 8.89 -11.15 -4.78
CA GLN A 226 10.12 -11.19 -5.58
C GLN A 226 11.09 -12.30 -5.16
N ASP A 227 10.54 -13.42 -4.68
CA ASP A 227 11.20 -14.70 -4.40
C ASP A 227 10.89 -15.66 -5.57
N PHE A 228 11.41 -15.33 -6.75
CA PHE A 228 11.13 -16.02 -8.01
C PHE A 228 11.66 -17.46 -7.98
N ALA A 229 12.81 -17.71 -7.36
CA ALA A 229 13.35 -19.06 -7.20
C ALA A 229 12.35 -19.99 -6.51
N ARG A 230 11.83 -19.59 -5.33
CA ARG A 230 10.81 -20.40 -4.65
C ARG A 230 9.47 -20.38 -5.38
N ALA A 231 9.09 -19.26 -6.02
CA ALA A 231 7.87 -19.23 -6.83
C ALA A 231 7.87 -20.31 -7.93
N VAL A 232 9.02 -20.53 -8.60
CA VAL A 232 9.19 -21.63 -9.57
C VAL A 232 9.01 -22.99 -8.91
N THR A 233 9.70 -23.24 -7.78
CA THR A 233 9.59 -24.52 -7.05
C THR A 233 8.16 -24.81 -6.61
N VAL A 234 7.45 -23.81 -6.08
CA VAL A 234 6.07 -24.00 -5.63
C VAL A 234 5.15 -24.35 -6.77
N ALA A 235 5.28 -23.67 -7.91
CA ALA A 235 4.43 -23.90 -9.07
C ALA A 235 4.88 -25.08 -9.96
N GLU A 236 5.90 -25.85 -9.57
CA GLU A 236 6.27 -27.07 -10.26
C GLU A 236 5.12 -28.09 -10.24
N GLY A 237 4.70 -28.55 -11.42
CA GLY A 237 3.53 -29.42 -11.58
C GLY A 237 2.19 -28.69 -11.68
N ALA A 238 2.17 -27.35 -11.66
CA ALA A 238 0.95 -26.59 -11.92
C ALA A 238 0.42 -26.89 -13.35
N PRO A 239 -0.90 -26.97 -13.56
CA PRO A 239 -1.49 -27.24 -14.87
C PRO A 239 -1.00 -26.24 -15.93
N ALA A 240 -0.68 -26.71 -17.14
CA ALA A 240 -0.24 -25.85 -18.23
C ALA A 240 -1.31 -24.77 -18.52
N GLY A 241 -0.88 -23.51 -18.61
CA GLY A 241 -1.78 -22.37 -18.83
C GLY A 241 -2.40 -21.75 -17.57
N SER A 242 -2.28 -22.40 -16.40
CA SER A 242 -2.67 -21.78 -15.11
C SER A 242 -1.85 -20.52 -14.83
N LEU A 243 -2.36 -19.59 -14.02
CA LEU A 243 -1.55 -18.42 -13.64
C LEU A 243 -0.29 -18.84 -12.89
N ALA A 244 -0.36 -19.88 -12.06
CA ALA A 244 0.83 -20.42 -11.38
C ALA A 244 1.88 -20.90 -12.38
N ALA A 245 1.48 -21.62 -13.44
CA ALA A 245 2.39 -22.01 -14.51
C ALA A 245 2.94 -20.81 -15.30
N LEU A 246 2.14 -19.77 -15.54
CA LEU A 246 2.59 -18.53 -16.19
C LEU A 246 3.57 -17.73 -15.31
N VAL A 247 3.27 -17.64 -14.01
CA VAL A 247 4.12 -17.04 -12.97
C VAL A 247 5.41 -17.82 -12.86
N ALA A 248 5.37 -19.15 -12.83
CA ALA A 248 6.54 -20.02 -12.85
C ALA A 248 7.36 -19.86 -14.13
N ALA A 249 6.70 -19.75 -15.28
CA ALA A 249 7.40 -19.55 -16.55
C ALA A 249 8.12 -18.19 -16.57
N ASP A 250 7.49 -17.13 -16.07
CA ASP A 250 8.12 -15.81 -15.96
C ASP A 250 9.22 -15.78 -14.88
N ALA A 251 8.93 -16.28 -13.68
CA ALA A 251 9.88 -16.46 -12.60
C ALA A 251 11.09 -17.28 -13.05
N GLY A 252 10.86 -18.37 -13.78
CA GLY A 252 11.91 -19.22 -14.35
C GLY A 252 12.77 -18.49 -15.36
N LYS A 253 12.20 -17.59 -16.19
CA LYS A 253 13.00 -16.69 -17.04
C LYS A 253 13.89 -15.76 -16.20
N ARG A 254 13.34 -15.16 -15.14
CA ARG A 254 14.08 -14.27 -14.23
C ARG A 254 15.21 -15.00 -13.52
N VAL A 255 14.95 -16.20 -12.99
CA VAL A 255 15.93 -17.07 -12.34
C VAL A 255 17.01 -17.47 -13.34
N LYS A 256 16.66 -17.85 -14.58
CA LYS A 256 17.63 -18.16 -15.64
C LYS A 256 18.55 -16.99 -15.96
N VAL A 257 18.01 -15.77 -16.08
CA VAL A 257 18.81 -14.55 -16.30
C VAL A 257 19.74 -14.32 -15.13
N SER A 258 19.22 -14.41 -13.89
CA SER A 258 20.03 -14.30 -12.67
C SER A 258 21.16 -15.32 -12.67
N ASP A 259 20.87 -16.61 -12.82
CA ASP A 259 21.86 -17.69 -12.88
C ASP A 259 22.89 -17.52 -13.97
N GLN A 260 22.48 -17.07 -15.16
CA GLN A 260 23.42 -16.80 -16.26
C GLN A 260 24.37 -15.66 -15.90
N MET A 261 23.87 -14.59 -15.27
CA MET A 261 24.72 -13.52 -14.75
C MET A 261 25.63 -14.01 -13.62
N ARG A 262 25.13 -14.84 -12.69
CA ARG A 262 25.93 -15.43 -11.60
C ARG A 262 27.09 -16.26 -12.15
N ARG A 263 26.78 -17.21 -13.04
CA ARG A 263 27.79 -18.08 -13.67
C ARG A 263 28.85 -17.25 -14.38
N ARG A 264 28.46 -16.16 -15.06
CA ARG A 264 29.37 -15.23 -15.72
C ARG A 264 30.15 -14.35 -14.77
N ALA A 265 29.57 -13.93 -13.66
CA ALA A 265 30.27 -13.19 -12.61
C ALA A 265 31.36 -14.06 -11.97
N VAL A 266 31.14 -15.38 -11.88
CA VAL A 266 32.07 -16.35 -11.28
C VAL A 266 33.12 -16.87 -12.28
N ALA A 267 32.75 -17.04 -13.56
CA ALA A 267 33.61 -17.63 -14.60
C ALA A 267 34.96 -16.92 -14.85
N PRO A 268 35.12 -15.60 -14.69
CA PRO A 268 36.40 -14.90 -14.90
C PRO A 268 37.17 -14.63 -13.59
N ALA A 269 36.80 -15.21 -12.45
CA ALA A 269 37.38 -14.88 -11.15
C ALA A 269 38.93 -14.93 -11.12
N LYS A 270 39.57 -15.82 -11.90
CA LYS A 270 41.04 -15.86 -12.01
C LYS A 270 41.66 -14.72 -12.85
N LYS A 271 40.97 -14.19 -13.87
CA LYS A 271 41.48 -13.10 -14.72
C LYS A 271 41.12 -11.71 -14.16
N ALA A 272 39.96 -11.59 -13.51
CA ALA A 272 39.52 -10.37 -12.85
C ALA A 272 40.18 -10.11 -11.48
N ALA A 273 40.59 -11.14 -10.73
CA ALA A 273 41.27 -10.97 -9.44
C ALA A 273 42.60 -10.18 -9.54
N ARG A 274 43.21 -10.14 -10.73
CA ARG A 274 44.44 -9.37 -10.97
C ARG A 274 44.18 -7.89 -11.26
N ALA A 275 43.02 -7.54 -11.83
CA ALA A 275 42.54 -6.16 -11.95
C ALA A 275 41.90 -5.67 -10.64
N ALA A 276 41.39 -6.59 -9.82
CA ALA A 276 40.64 -6.27 -8.61
C ALA A 276 41.46 -5.53 -7.53
N LYS A 277 42.79 -5.60 -7.55
CA LYS A 277 43.62 -4.94 -6.54
C LYS A 277 43.59 -3.41 -6.65
N ASP A 278 43.16 -2.87 -7.80
CA ASP A 278 43.24 -1.44 -8.12
C ASP A 278 41.87 -0.75 -8.24
N HIS A 279 40.75 -1.47 -8.06
CA HIS A 279 39.41 -0.91 -8.17
C HIS A 279 38.72 -0.75 -6.80
N PRO A 280 38.17 0.43 -6.49
CA PRO A 280 37.30 0.64 -5.33
C PRO A 280 36.13 -0.36 -5.32
N PRO A 281 35.70 -0.87 -4.16
CA PRO A 281 34.58 -1.81 -4.10
C PRO A 281 33.24 -1.13 -4.39
N PHE A 282 32.33 -1.91 -4.97
CA PHE A 282 30.90 -1.65 -4.82
C PHE A 282 30.43 -2.21 -3.48
N ILE A 283 29.58 -1.47 -2.77
CA ILE A 283 28.98 -1.89 -1.50
C ILE A 283 27.46 -1.85 -1.64
N VAL A 284 26.80 -2.98 -1.42
CA VAL A 284 25.34 -3.10 -1.36
C VAL A 284 24.96 -3.37 0.08
N VAL A 285 24.06 -2.57 0.66
CA VAL A 285 23.51 -2.83 1.99
C VAL A 285 22.05 -3.25 1.86
N HIS A 286 21.72 -4.46 2.30
CA HIS A 286 20.39 -4.99 2.08
C HIS A 286 19.96 -6.04 3.11
N ARG A 287 18.68 -6.03 3.47
CA ARG A 287 18.05 -7.04 4.35
C ARG A 287 16.96 -7.79 3.59
N GLY A 288 16.87 -9.10 3.84
CA GLY A 288 15.99 -9.99 3.08
C GLY A 288 16.63 -10.51 1.80
N GLY A 289 16.41 -11.79 1.50
CA GLY A 289 16.95 -12.47 0.31
C GLY A 289 16.04 -12.35 -0.91
N GLN A 290 15.81 -11.15 -1.44
CA GLN A 290 15.06 -10.98 -2.68
C GLN A 290 15.93 -11.23 -3.92
N ASP A 291 15.37 -11.80 -4.97
CA ASP A 291 16.13 -12.22 -6.16
C ASP A 291 16.73 -11.05 -6.96
N TYR A 292 16.11 -9.87 -6.90
CA TYR A 292 16.65 -8.68 -7.57
C TYR A 292 17.99 -8.24 -6.96
N VAL A 293 18.27 -8.58 -5.70
CA VAL A 293 19.56 -8.32 -5.05
C VAL A 293 20.66 -9.15 -5.71
N ALA A 294 20.36 -10.38 -6.13
CA ALA A 294 21.29 -11.21 -6.89
C ALA A 294 21.57 -10.62 -8.28
N LEU A 295 20.56 -10.06 -8.94
CA LEU A 295 20.74 -9.35 -10.22
C LEU A 295 21.61 -8.10 -10.06
N CYS A 296 21.37 -7.30 -9.01
CA CYS A 296 22.23 -6.18 -8.64
C CYS A 296 23.67 -6.65 -8.44
N ALA A 297 23.91 -7.58 -7.50
CA ALA A 297 25.25 -8.10 -7.19
C ALA A 297 25.97 -8.67 -8.42
N ALA A 298 25.24 -9.37 -9.30
CA ALA A 298 25.80 -9.91 -10.54
C ALA A 298 26.20 -8.79 -11.51
N SER A 299 25.38 -7.74 -11.66
CA SER A 299 25.72 -6.59 -12.50
C SER A 299 27.00 -5.91 -12.02
N LEU A 300 27.16 -5.72 -10.71
CA LEU A 300 28.35 -5.14 -10.09
C LEU A 300 29.58 -6.02 -10.32
N ALA A 301 29.43 -7.33 -10.17
CA ALA A 301 30.53 -8.28 -10.34
C ALA A 301 30.99 -8.37 -11.80
N LEU A 302 30.08 -8.20 -12.77
CA LEU A 302 30.44 -8.09 -14.18
C LEU A 302 31.28 -6.84 -14.46
N GLN A 303 30.98 -5.72 -13.79
CA GLN A 303 31.68 -4.45 -14.02
C GLN A 303 32.97 -4.29 -13.22
N ASN A 304 33.06 -4.88 -12.03
CA ASN A 304 34.13 -4.62 -11.06
C ASN A 304 34.92 -5.88 -10.65
N GLY A 305 34.48 -7.06 -11.10
CA GLY A 305 34.93 -8.35 -10.60
C GLY A 305 34.28 -8.71 -9.26
N ALA A 306 33.93 -9.98 -9.07
CA ALA A 306 33.22 -10.43 -7.87
C ALA A 306 33.93 -10.08 -6.56
N ASN A 307 35.27 -10.17 -6.50
CA ASN A 307 36.03 -9.85 -5.28
C ASN A 307 35.92 -8.39 -4.81
N ASN A 308 35.45 -7.49 -5.68
CA ASN A 308 35.26 -6.06 -5.40
C ASN A 308 33.78 -5.67 -5.33
N VAL A 309 32.92 -6.64 -5.07
CA VAL A 309 31.53 -6.42 -4.68
C VAL A 309 31.39 -6.89 -3.25
N VAL A 310 30.92 -6.02 -2.37
CA VAL A 310 30.62 -6.34 -0.98
C VAL A 310 29.12 -6.28 -0.81
N LEU A 311 28.53 -7.38 -0.37
CA LEU A 311 27.14 -7.45 0.07
C LEU A 311 27.12 -7.46 1.60
N LEU A 312 26.76 -6.31 2.17
CA LEU A 312 26.46 -6.16 3.58
C LEU A 312 25.00 -6.55 3.80
N GLY A 313 24.76 -7.73 4.36
CA GLY A 313 23.39 -8.20 4.56
C GLY A 313 23.14 -9.05 5.79
N ASP A 314 21.95 -9.64 5.86
CA ASP A 314 21.58 -10.62 6.89
C ASP A 314 21.73 -12.05 6.37
N ASP A 315 21.45 -13.04 7.23
CA ASP A 315 21.61 -14.47 6.88
C ASP A 315 20.83 -14.87 5.61
N THR A 316 19.75 -14.16 5.28
CA THR A 316 18.94 -14.48 4.10
C THR A 316 19.63 -14.05 2.80
N THR A 317 20.46 -13.00 2.83
CA THR A 317 21.22 -12.55 1.65
C THR A 317 22.56 -13.27 1.49
N ALA A 318 23.06 -13.95 2.52
CA ALA A 318 24.27 -14.77 2.46
C ALA A 318 24.22 -15.84 1.36
N THR A 319 23.01 -16.27 0.99
CA THR A 319 22.75 -17.30 -0.03
C THR A 319 22.96 -16.84 -1.47
N ILE A 320 23.12 -15.53 -1.73
CA ILE A 320 23.21 -14.99 -3.09
C ILE A 320 24.46 -15.49 -3.84
N GLY A 321 25.55 -15.77 -3.12
CA GLY A 321 26.75 -16.43 -3.66
C GLY A 321 27.54 -15.59 -4.67
N ILE A 322 27.34 -14.27 -4.70
CA ILE A 322 28.06 -13.34 -5.56
C ILE A 322 28.76 -12.30 -4.71
N GLY A 323 30.04 -12.11 -4.98
CA GLY A 323 30.89 -11.17 -4.28
C GLY A 323 31.24 -11.62 -2.86
N ARG A 324 31.74 -10.67 -2.07
CA ARG A 324 32.08 -10.86 -0.66
C ARG A 324 30.85 -10.59 0.18
N TYR A 325 30.40 -11.59 0.93
CA TYR A 325 29.39 -11.38 1.96
C TYR A 325 30.05 -10.88 3.26
N ALA A 326 29.39 -9.94 3.92
CA ALA A 326 29.71 -9.50 5.26
C ALA A 326 28.40 -9.29 6.02
N ALA A 327 28.29 -9.87 7.22
CA ALA A 327 27.07 -9.75 8.00
C ALA A 327 26.92 -8.31 8.51
N ILE A 328 25.75 -7.69 8.31
CA ILE A 328 25.44 -6.34 8.82
C ILE A 328 25.66 -6.27 10.33
N SER A 329 25.36 -7.36 11.06
CA SER A 329 25.54 -7.45 12.51
C SER A 329 26.96 -7.13 12.98
N ASP A 330 27.98 -7.44 12.17
CA ASP A 330 29.39 -7.22 12.52
C ASP A 330 29.80 -5.73 12.46
N TYR A 331 28.93 -4.91 11.87
CA TYR A 331 29.11 -3.48 11.61
C TYR A 331 27.91 -2.65 12.08
N PHE A 332 27.14 -3.15 13.06
CA PHE A 332 25.87 -2.55 13.48
C PHE A 332 25.97 -1.73 14.77
N GLU A 333 27.16 -1.52 15.33
CA GLU A 333 27.34 -0.87 16.62
C GLU A 333 26.85 0.58 16.58
N SER A 334 27.34 1.39 15.63
CA SER A 334 26.89 2.78 15.48
C SER A 334 25.42 2.86 15.08
N ALA A 335 24.93 1.91 14.28
CA ALA A 335 23.54 1.86 13.85
C ALA A 335 22.57 1.55 15.01
N ALA A 336 22.96 0.64 15.91
CA ALA A 336 22.21 0.33 17.12
C ALA A 336 22.18 1.53 18.07
N ALA A 337 23.31 2.21 18.26
CA ALA A 337 23.41 3.42 19.10
C ALA A 337 22.56 4.60 18.58
N PHE A 338 22.32 4.67 17.27
CA PHE A 338 21.48 5.71 16.66
C PHE A 338 19.97 5.48 16.87
N ALA A 339 19.53 4.22 16.99
CA ALA A 339 18.10 3.88 16.99
C ALA A 339 17.25 4.60 18.07
N PRO A 340 17.71 4.77 19.32
CA PRO A 340 16.93 5.47 20.35
C PRO A 340 16.69 6.95 20.06
N SER A 341 17.57 7.60 19.30
CA SER A 341 17.48 9.03 18.95
C SER A 341 16.61 9.29 17.73
N TYR A 342 16.28 8.26 16.95
CA TYR A 342 15.53 8.40 15.72
C TYR A 342 14.06 8.77 15.97
N VAL A 343 13.66 9.92 15.43
CA VAL A 343 12.25 10.34 15.36
C VAL A 343 11.73 10.10 13.96
N HIS A 344 10.74 9.20 13.85
CA HIS A 344 10.14 8.88 12.57
C HIS A 344 9.26 10.02 12.06
N HIS A 345 9.60 10.54 10.88
CA HIS A 345 8.83 11.58 10.20
C HIS A 345 8.67 11.25 8.72
N SER A 346 8.37 9.99 8.38
CA SER A 346 8.15 9.55 7.01
C SER A 346 6.73 9.05 6.79
N VAL A 347 6.32 8.89 5.52
CA VAL A 347 5.10 8.14 5.18
C VAL A 347 5.38 6.64 5.10
N SER A 348 6.66 6.26 5.00
CA SER A 348 7.10 4.87 5.07
C SER A 348 6.98 4.34 6.50
N GLU A 349 7.25 3.06 6.70
CA GLU A 349 7.19 2.46 8.02
C GLU A 349 8.33 2.94 8.93
N PRO A 350 8.14 3.06 10.25
CA PRO A 350 9.20 3.47 11.17
C PRO A 350 10.47 2.65 11.06
N ILE A 351 10.35 1.32 10.98
CA ILE A 351 11.48 0.38 10.88
C ILE A 351 12.21 0.56 9.55
N TYR A 352 11.45 0.66 8.45
CA TYR A 352 12.03 0.91 7.12
C TYR A 352 12.78 2.25 7.09
N GLY A 353 12.13 3.31 7.56
CA GLY A 353 12.72 4.64 7.62
C GLY A 353 13.97 4.67 8.49
N LEU A 354 13.95 4.03 9.67
CA LEU A 354 15.12 3.93 10.55
C LEU A 354 16.29 3.22 9.84
N PHE A 355 16.00 2.10 9.16
CA PHE A 355 17.04 1.34 8.46
C PHE A 355 17.69 2.15 7.32
N SER A 356 16.95 3.04 6.65
CA SER A 356 17.50 3.95 5.64
C SER A 356 18.60 4.87 6.19
N PHE A 357 18.59 5.22 7.48
CA PHE A 357 19.70 5.94 8.13
C PHE A 357 20.79 4.99 8.61
N GLN A 358 20.38 3.90 9.28
CA GLN A 358 21.30 2.91 9.83
C GLN A 358 22.23 2.31 8.78
N ARG A 359 21.77 2.14 7.54
CA ARG A 359 22.61 1.63 6.45
C ARG A 359 23.88 2.46 6.25
N TRP A 360 23.80 3.79 6.36
CA TRP A 360 24.97 4.67 6.18
C TRP A 360 25.95 4.56 7.33
N LEU A 361 25.45 4.35 8.55
CA LEU A 361 26.27 4.07 9.73
C LEU A 361 26.97 2.72 9.60
N VAL A 362 26.29 1.71 9.05
CA VAL A 362 26.87 0.40 8.75
C VAL A 362 27.96 0.48 7.67
N VAL A 363 27.72 1.23 6.59
CA VAL A 363 28.74 1.42 5.53
C VAL A 363 29.97 2.14 6.10
N GLU A 364 29.77 3.21 6.87
CA GLU A 364 30.87 3.94 7.53
C GLU A 364 31.70 2.99 8.39
N GLU A 365 31.05 2.22 9.27
CA GLU A 365 31.72 1.31 10.19
C GLU A 365 32.48 0.20 9.43
N PHE A 366 31.88 -0.32 8.37
CA PHE A 366 32.51 -1.28 7.46
C PHE A 366 33.75 -0.71 6.78
N CYS A 367 33.65 0.47 6.16
CA CYS A 367 34.75 1.12 5.48
C CYS A 367 35.89 1.44 6.46
N ARG A 368 35.56 1.94 7.66
CA ARG A 368 36.52 2.25 8.73
C ARG A 368 37.25 0.99 9.21
N LYS A 369 36.54 -0.08 9.57
CA LYS A 369 37.14 -1.33 10.05
C LYS A 369 38.01 -2.01 8.97
N ASN A 370 37.64 -1.88 7.70
CA ASN A 370 38.35 -2.51 6.57
C ASN A 370 39.33 -1.57 5.84
N ARG A 371 39.52 -0.33 6.31
CA ARG A 371 40.41 0.68 5.69
C ARG A 371 40.11 0.94 4.21
N ILE A 372 38.82 1.07 3.89
CA ILE A 372 38.35 1.38 2.53
C ILE A 372 38.17 2.90 2.45
N ASP A 373 39.01 3.54 1.65
CA ASP A 373 38.98 5.01 1.46
C ASP A 373 38.03 5.45 0.35
N GLN A 374 37.84 4.58 -0.65
CA GLN A 374 36.99 4.85 -1.81
C GLN A 374 36.04 3.68 -2.04
N CYS A 375 34.79 3.95 -2.39
CA CYS A 375 33.81 2.93 -2.76
C CYS A 375 32.65 3.55 -3.54
N VAL A 376 31.81 2.71 -4.12
CA VAL A 376 30.49 3.11 -4.60
C VAL A 376 29.44 2.31 -3.82
N VAL A 377 28.64 3.00 -3.03
CA VAL A 377 27.49 2.43 -2.33
C VAL A 377 26.31 2.45 -3.29
N ILE A 378 25.67 1.31 -3.52
CA ILE A 378 24.57 1.20 -4.49
C ILE A 378 23.39 0.47 -3.86
N ASP A 379 22.18 0.97 -4.14
CA ASP A 379 20.94 0.34 -3.70
C ASP A 379 20.76 -1.00 -4.41
N SER A 380 20.17 -1.96 -3.69
CA SER A 380 19.95 -3.31 -4.20
C SER A 380 18.95 -3.37 -5.37
N ASP A 381 18.19 -2.30 -5.61
CA ASP A 381 17.28 -2.15 -6.75
C ASP A 381 17.87 -1.31 -7.90
N ALA A 382 19.20 -1.14 -7.93
CA ALA A 382 19.91 -0.55 -9.05
C ALA A 382 20.85 -1.55 -9.75
N LEU A 383 21.09 -1.33 -11.04
CA LEU A 383 22.05 -2.06 -11.87
C LEU A 383 23.20 -1.14 -12.28
N ALA A 384 24.43 -1.67 -12.32
CA ALA A 384 25.59 -0.93 -12.82
C ALA A 384 26.00 -1.38 -14.22
N PHE A 385 26.25 -0.41 -15.09
CA PHE A 385 26.75 -0.55 -16.46
C PHE A 385 28.17 0.03 -16.61
N SER A 386 28.83 0.33 -15.49
CA SER A 386 30.18 0.87 -15.42
C SER A 386 30.87 0.40 -14.15
N SER A 387 32.19 0.39 -14.14
CA SER A 387 32.97 0.02 -12.96
C SER A 387 32.90 1.10 -11.88
N ALA A 388 33.21 0.72 -10.64
CA ALA A 388 33.26 1.69 -9.54
C ALA A 388 34.31 2.78 -9.81
N SER A 389 35.46 2.40 -10.40
CA SER A 389 36.48 3.37 -10.82
C SER A 389 35.99 4.36 -11.86
N GLU A 390 35.22 3.93 -12.86
CA GLU A 390 34.67 4.85 -13.86
C GLU A 390 33.66 5.83 -13.22
N ILE A 391 32.79 5.33 -12.34
CA ILE A 391 31.81 6.17 -11.62
C ILE A 391 32.54 7.17 -10.72
N ILE A 392 33.55 6.71 -9.96
CA ILE A 392 34.36 7.55 -9.10
C ILE A 392 35.14 8.57 -9.90
N ALA A 393 35.81 8.19 -10.99
CA ALA A 393 36.65 9.07 -11.79
C ALA A 393 35.86 10.24 -12.36
N ALA A 394 34.58 10.01 -12.65
CA ALA A 394 33.80 10.98 -13.37
C ALA A 394 33.18 12.06 -12.44
N MET A 395 33.18 11.86 -11.12
CA MET A 395 32.81 12.93 -10.18
C MET A 395 33.75 14.17 -10.35
N PRO A 396 33.35 15.42 -10.08
CA PRO A 396 34.29 16.53 -10.21
C PRO A 396 35.40 16.45 -9.16
N PRO A 397 36.67 16.84 -9.47
CA PRO A 397 37.75 16.83 -8.47
C PRO A 397 37.42 17.75 -7.29
N GLY A 398 37.97 17.45 -6.12
CA GLY A 398 37.78 18.25 -4.89
C GLY A 398 36.59 17.83 -4.01
N TYR A 399 35.65 17.02 -4.53
CA TYR A 399 34.56 16.47 -3.73
C TYR A 399 34.91 15.08 -3.17
N GLY A 400 34.55 14.86 -1.90
CA GLY A 400 34.73 13.59 -1.20
C GLY A 400 33.58 12.61 -1.37
N MET A 401 32.38 13.09 -1.69
CA MET A 401 31.17 12.27 -1.90
C MET A 401 30.15 12.99 -2.81
N ASN A 402 29.12 12.29 -3.27
CA ASN A 402 27.92 12.88 -3.90
C ASN A 402 26.63 12.60 -3.11
N ASP A 403 25.54 13.29 -3.45
CA ASP A 403 24.20 13.11 -2.84
C ASP A 403 23.24 12.22 -3.68
N TRP A 404 23.77 11.32 -4.53
CA TRP A 404 22.98 10.35 -5.29
C TRP A 404 22.60 9.14 -4.43
N THR A 405 21.37 9.05 -3.93
CA THR A 405 21.08 8.08 -2.85
C THR A 405 20.91 6.64 -3.23
N TRP A 406 20.71 6.33 -4.51
CA TRP A 406 20.71 4.93 -4.98
C TRP A 406 22.06 4.51 -5.56
N THR A 407 22.96 5.46 -5.85
CA THR A 407 24.35 5.19 -6.25
C THR A 407 25.26 6.28 -5.70
N THR A 408 25.70 6.15 -4.46
CA THR A 408 26.57 7.11 -3.79
C THR A 408 28.02 6.77 -4.02
N THR A 409 28.77 7.72 -4.55
CA THR A 409 30.21 7.64 -4.76
C THR A 409 30.92 8.21 -3.55
N VAL A 410 31.85 7.44 -2.96
CA VAL A 410 32.71 7.88 -1.85
C VAL A 410 34.15 7.87 -2.37
N ARG A 411 34.79 9.04 -2.39
CA ARG A 411 36.22 9.21 -2.70
C ARG A 411 37.09 9.42 -1.49
N ASP A 412 36.47 9.82 -0.40
CA ASP A 412 37.13 10.06 0.87
C ASP A 412 36.24 9.52 1.98
N ARG A 413 36.74 8.53 2.72
CA ARG A 413 36.05 7.97 3.89
C ARG A 413 35.70 9.02 4.94
N MET A 414 36.41 10.15 5.00
CA MET A 414 36.09 11.25 5.92
C MET A 414 34.78 11.96 5.53
N ALA A 415 34.45 12.02 4.24
CA ALA A 415 33.16 12.55 3.79
C ALA A 415 32.01 11.67 4.27
N LEU A 416 32.19 10.34 4.24
CA LEU A 416 31.22 9.37 4.76
C LEU A 416 31.11 9.43 6.29
N ALA A 417 32.22 9.54 7.01
CA ALA A 417 32.23 9.74 8.46
C ALA A 417 31.49 11.02 8.86
N GLY A 418 31.72 12.13 8.15
CA GLY A 418 31.00 13.38 8.39
C GLY A 418 29.50 13.29 8.10
N LEU A 419 29.06 12.48 7.12
CA LEU A 419 27.63 12.19 6.92
C LEU A 419 27.04 11.45 8.13
N ALA A 420 27.75 10.44 8.64
CA ALA A 420 27.33 9.69 9.82
C ALA A 420 27.25 10.59 11.07
N ASP A 421 28.23 11.47 11.27
CA ASP A 421 28.22 12.46 12.35
C ASP A 421 27.09 13.48 12.18
N CYS A 422 26.83 13.92 10.95
CA CYS A 422 25.71 14.80 10.62
C CYS A 422 24.38 14.16 11.03
N MET A 423 24.13 12.90 10.66
CA MET A 423 22.95 12.13 11.07
C MET A 423 22.82 12.06 12.60
N ARG A 424 23.90 11.68 13.29
CA ARG A 424 23.90 11.61 14.76
C ARG A 424 23.61 12.97 15.39
N SER A 425 24.20 14.06 14.89
CA SER A 425 24.01 15.41 15.45
C SER A 425 22.59 15.95 15.27
N VAL A 426 21.97 15.73 14.10
CA VAL A 426 20.60 16.18 13.82
C VAL A 426 19.62 15.47 14.76
N TYR A 427 19.83 14.17 14.98
CA TYR A 427 18.96 13.37 15.83
C TYR A 427 19.28 13.43 17.33
N ALA A 428 20.42 13.99 17.71
CA ALA A 428 20.74 14.27 19.11
C ALA A 428 20.00 15.49 19.68
N ARG A 429 19.30 16.27 18.84
CA ARG A 429 18.53 17.44 19.27
C ARG A 429 17.35 17.04 20.17
N PRO A 430 16.92 17.93 21.08
CA PRO A 430 15.66 17.77 21.80
C PRO A 430 14.49 17.47 20.86
N ARG A 431 13.54 16.66 21.32
CA ARG A 431 12.44 16.13 20.48
C ARG A 431 11.51 17.24 19.97
N ASP A 432 11.36 18.31 20.73
CA ASP A 432 10.62 19.52 20.40
C ASP A 432 11.33 20.39 19.34
N GLU A 433 12.66 20.27 19.19
CA GLU A 433 13.44 20.97 18.15
C GLU A 433 13.56 20.16 16.86
N ILE A 434 13.71 18.84 16.96
CA ILE A 434 14.00 18.01 15.79
C ILE A 434 12.82 17.96 14.82
N ILE A 435 11.57 17.90 15.31
CA ILE A 435 10.39 17.82 14.43
C ILE A 435 10.26 19.10 13.59
N PRO A 436 10.26 20.32 14.16
CA PRO A 436 10.26 21.55 13.36
C PRO A 436 11.42 21.63 12.36
N PHE A 437 12.62 21.21 12.78
CA PHE A 437 13.80 21.21 11.92
C PHE A 437 13.64 20.25 10.72
N VAL A 438 13.26 19.00 10.99
CA VAL A 438 13.02 17.96 9.98
C VAL A 438 11.91 18.39 9.02
N ASN A 439 10.83 18.98 9.52
CA ASN A 439 9.76 19.54 8.70
C ASN A 439 10.29 20.66 7.80
N SER A 440 11.14 21.53 8.33
CA SER A 440 11.77 22.62 7.58
C SER A 440 12.67 22.10 6.46
N LEU A 441 13.49 21.08 6.72
CA LEU A 441 14.30 20.43 5.69
C LEU A 441 13.43 19.76 4.63
N GLY A 442 12.40 19.02 5.02
CA GLY A 442 11.46 18.39 4.08
C GLY A 442 10.76 19.42 3.17
N ARG A 443 10.36 20.56 3.74
CA ARG A 443 9.80 21.69 2.98
C ARG A 443 10.80 22.29 2.00
N MET A 444 12.03 22.54 2.44
CA MET A 444 13.09 23.13 1.62
C MET A 444 13.38 22.27 0.38
N VAL A 445 13.43 20.95 0.55
CA VAL A 445 13.78 20.01 -0.54
C VAL A 445 12.62 19.79 -1.49
N THR A 446 11.39 19.67 -0.98
CA THR A 446 10.24 19.25 -1.79
C THR A 446 9.35 20.40 -2.29
N GLY A 447 9.50 21.60 -1.73
CA GLY A 447 8.62 22.73 -1.98
C GLY A 447 7.18 22.53 -1.49
N ARG A 448 6.91 21.52 -0.64
CA ARG A 448 5.57 21.16 -0.15
C ARG A 448 5.52 21.13 1.37
N GLU A 449 4.42 21.60 1.96
CA GLU A 449 4.26 21.78 3.41
C GLU A 449 4.21 20.48 4.24
N ALA A 450 3.86 19.34 3.63
CA ALA A 450 3.60 18.09 4.34
C ALA A 450 4.22 16.88 3.63
N ARG A 451 5.55 16.72 3.72
CA ARG A 451 6.21 15.53 3.16
C ARG A 451 7.18 14.86 4.12
N SER A 452 7.30 13.56 3.88
CA SER A 452 8.15 12.60 4.55
C SER A 452 9.63 13.00 4.54
N PHE A 453 10.26 12.98 5.71
CA PHE A 453 11.69 12.99 5.89
C PHE A 453 12.28 11.57 5.75
N GLN A 454 13.45 11.49 5.15
CA GLN A 454 14.18 10.27 4.78
C GLN A 454 15.67 10.59 4.82
N ASP A 455 16.53 9.57 4.83
CA ASP A 455 18.01 9.69 4.80
C ASP A 455 18.50 10.59 3.67
N MET A 456 17.82 10.56 2.53
CA MET A 456 17.97 11.48 1.41
C MET A 456 18.07 12.96 1.81
N HIS A 457 17.25 13.38 2.78
CA HIS A 457 17.23 14.76 3.26
C HIS A 457 18.48 15.11 4.10
N MET A 458 19.11 14.11 4.70
CA MET A 458 20.39 14.30 5.40
C MET A 458 21.53 14.57 4.46
N PHE A 459 21.53 14.00 3.24
CA PHE A 459 22.54 14.33 2.24
C PHE A 459 22.46 15.81 1.85
N TYR A 460 21.25 16.34 1.62
CA TYR A 460 21.06 17.77 1.35
C TYR A 460 21.54 18.63 2.52
N HIS A 461 21.14 18.28 3.74
CA HIS A 461 21.57 19.02 4.92
C HIS A 461 23.10 18.99 5.11
N TYR A 462 23.71 17.81 4.96
CA TYR A 462 25.16 17.63 5.10
C TYR A 462 25.93 18.40 4.03
N ARG A 463 25.47 18.34 2.78
CA ARG A 463 26.03 19.13 1.67
C ARG A 463 25.99 20.63 1.98
N ASP A 464 24.84 21.14 2.38
CA ASP A 464 24.63 22.58 2.58
C ASP A 464 25.44 23.11 3.78
N THR A 465 25.69 22.26 4.79
CA THR A 465 26.48 22.61 5.98
C THR A 465 27.99 22.46 5.80
N THR A 466 28.46 21.61 4.90
CA THR A 466 29.90 21.34 4.71
C THR A 466 30.55 22.00 3.50
N LYS A 467 29.77 22.57 2.57
CA LYS A 467 30.21 23.34 1.38
C LYS A 467 31.52 22.82 0.75
N GLY A 468 31.39 22.00 -0.31
CA GLY A 468 32.54 21.53 -1.10
C GLY A 468 33.00 20.11 -0.76
N VAL A 469 32.46 19.49 0.30
CA VAL A 469 32.69 18.07 0.61
C VAL A 469 31.79 17.16 -0.24
N VAL A 470 30.51 17.53 -0.37
CA VAL A 470 29.51 16.76 -1.12
C VAL A 470 29.14 17.50 -2.39
N VAL A 471 29.19 16.83 -3.54
CA VAL A 471 28.67 17.38 -4.81
C VAL A 471 27.17 17.13 -4.89
N SER A 472 26.42 18.16 -5.28
CA SER A 472 24.99 18.01 -5.56
C SER A 472 24.76 17.38 -6.93
N GLN A 473 23.77 16.51 -6.98
CA GLN A 473 23.16 15.99 -8.20
C GLN A 473 22.46 17.06 -9.06
N TYR A 474 22.11 18.21 -8.47
CA TYR A 474 21.33 19.27 -9.13
C TYR A 474 22.06 20.62 -9.25
N ALA A 475 23.16 20.85 -8.51
CA ALA A 475 23.76 22.19 -8.40
C ALA A 475 24.73 22.59 -9.54
N GLN A 476 24.87 21.77 -10.57
CA GLN A 476 25.41 22.25 -11.84
C GLN A 476 24.42 21.89 -12.94
N LEU A 477 24.43 22.66 -14.04
CA LEU A 477 23.78 22.33 -15.32
C LEU A 477 24.40 21.03 -15.87
N PHE A 478 24.20 19.93 -15.17
CA PHE A 478 24.59 18.56 -15.50
C PHE A 478 23.50 17.95 -16.39
N HIS A 479 23.16 18.64 -17.48
CA HIS A 479 22.65 17.97 -18.68
C HIS A 479 23.82 17.18 -19.31
N GLY A 480 24.31 16.14 -18.62
CA GLY A 480 25.56 15.43 -18.89
C GLY A 480 26.44 15.40 -17.64
N GLY A 481 26.08 14.56 -16.67
CA GLY A 481 26.91 14.23 -15.51
C GLY A 481 28.20 13.51 -15.89
N LEU A 482 29.21 13.53 -15.02
CA LEU A 482 30.41 12.67 -15.11
C LEU A 482 31.38 12.99 -16.30
N ASP A 483 30.85 13.51 -17.39
CA ASP A 483 31.39 14.33 -18.49
C ASP A 483 30.14 14.87 -19.22
N GLN A 484 30.21 15.79 -20.21
CA GLN A 484 28.97 16.25 -20.88
C GLN A 484 28.16 15.12 -21.58
N ALA A 485 28.55 13.85 -21.52
CA ALA A 485 27.93 12.73 -22.22
C ALA A 485 27.52 11.56 -21.30
N SER A 486 27.51 11.69 -19.98
CA SER A 486 27.10 10.62 -19.07
C SER A 486 26.17 11.06 -17.94
N THR A 487 25.67 10.14 -17.10
CA THR A 487 24.89 10.44 -15.87
C THR A 487 24.71 9.16 -15.05
N LEU A 488 24.30 9.32 -13.79
CA LEU A 488 23.57 8.26 -13.09
C LEU A 488 22.07 8.46 -13.30
N ASP A 489 21.33 7.37 -13.44
CA ASP A 489 19.88 7.43 -13.56
C ASP A 489 19.24 7.99 -12.29
N ASN A 490 18.37 9.00 -12.41
CA ASN A 490 17.55 9.50 -11.29
C ASN A 490 16.26 8.70 -11.07
N GLY A 491 16.33 7.38 -11.21
CA GLY A 491 15.18 6.48 -11.10
C GLY A 491 14.38 6.32 -12.41
N LEU A 492 14.01 5.06 -12.66
CA LEU A 492 12.88 4.67 -13.48
C LEU A 492 11.64 4.57 -12.57
N GLU A 493 10.84 5.63 -12.49
CA GLU A 493 9.53 5.53 -11.87
C GLU A 493 8.54 4.85 -12.83
N VAL A 494 7.85 3.82 -12.36
CA VAL A 494 6.67 3.29 -13.06
C VAL A 494 5.52 4.25 -12.73
N GLY A 495 4.74 4.64 -13.73
CA GLY A 495 3.45 5.30 -13.51
C GLY A 495 2.48 4.40 -12.72
N ALA A 496 1.20 4.80 -12.67
CA ALA A 496 0.18 4.12 -11.87
C ALA A 496 0.14 2.59 -12.12
N PRO A 497 -0.23 1.75 -11.12
CA PRO A 497 -0.25 0.30 -11.26
C PRO A 497 -1.14 -0.14 -12.44
N GLY A 498 -0.54 -0.83 -13.41
CA GLY A 498 -1.22 -1.26 -14.65
C GLY A 498 -0.81 -0.48 -15.89
N GLU A 499 -0.29 0.73 -15.73
CA GLU A 499 0.54 1.34 -16.74
C GLU A 499 1.98 0.87 -16.49
N LEU A 500 2.53 0.04 -17.38
CA LEU A 500 3.94 0.26 -17.75
C LEU A 500 3.96 1.61 -18.50
N ALA A 501 3.60 2.70 -17.83
CA ALA A 501 3.76 4.04 -18.34
C ALA A 501 5.26 4.15 -18.57
N PRO A 502 5.70 4.27 -19.81
CA PRO A 502 7.10 4.53 -20.04
C PRO A 502 7.28 5.96 -19.49
N ILE A 503 7.93 6.02 -18.32
CA ILE A 503 8.87 7.04 -17.86
C ILE A 503 8.35 8.47 -18.07
N VAL A 504 7.71 9.05 -17.05
CA VAL A 504 7.35 10.46 -17.03
C VAL A 504 8.19 11.19 -16.00
N LEU A 505 9.22 11.90 -16.46
CA LEU A 505 9.51 13.22 -15.94
C LEU A 505 9.43 14.19 -17.11
N GLY A 506 8.25 14.78 -17.28
CA GLY A 506 7.99 15.87 -18.22
C GLY A 506 8.21 15.52 -19.71
N ARG A 507 7.26 14.79 -20.32
CA ARG A 507 7.13 14.63 -21.78
C ARG A 507 8.36 14.05 -22.51
N ALA A 508 8.88 12.89 -22.11
CA ALA A 508 9.78 12.10 -22.95
C ALA A 508 10.22 10.78 -22.31
N LEU A 509 10.32 9.72 -23.10
CA LEU A 509 10.72 8.39 -22.64
C LEU A 509 12.25 8.28 -22.55
N LYS A 510 12.80 7.84 -21.42
CA LYS A 510 14.18 7.31 -21.40
C LYS A 510 14.15 5.99 -22.20
N ARG A 511 14.42 6.03 -23.50
CA ARG A 511 14.62 4.82 -24.32
C ARG A 511 16.07 4.35 -24.21
N PRO A 512 16.32 3.12 -23.72
CA PRO A 512 17.67 2.63 -23.64
C PRO A 512 18.21 2.33 -25.05
N TYR A 513 19.52 2.50 -25.19
CA TYR A 513 20.32 2.15 -26.36
C TYR A 513 21.56 1.45 -25.85
N LEU A 514 22.03 0.44 -26.58
CA LEU A 514 23.34 -0.16 -26.32
C LEU A 514 24.32 0.32 -27.37
N GLN A 515 25.46 0.85 -26.91
CA GLN A 515 26.60 1.20 -27.74
C GLN A 515 27.86 0.67 -27.05
N ASP A 516 28.63 -0.17 -27.73
CA ASP A 516 29.87 -0.75 -27.20
C ASP A 516 29.73 -1.44 -25.82
N GLY A 517 28.59 -2.13 -25.61
CA GLY A 517 28.27 -2.79 -24.35
C GLY A 517 27.90 -1.84 -23.20
N ARG A 518 27.77 -0.54 -23.46
CA ARG A 518 27.37 0.49 -22.52
C ARG A 518 25.93 0.89 -22.77
N LEU A 519 25.24 1.24 -21.68
CA LEU A 519 23.86 1.72 -21.74
C LEU A 519 23.86 3.23 -21.99
N HIS A 520 23.08 3.66 -22.99
CA HIS A 520 22.85 5.05 -23.34
C HIS A 520 21.36 5.32 -23.39
N PHE A 521 20.98 6.58 -23.23
CA PHE A 521 19.63 7.06 -23.47
C PHE A 521 19.67 8.26 -24.39
N ARG A 522 18.67 8.40 -25.25
CA ARG A 522 18.56 9.56 -26.14
C ARG A 522 17.76 10.65 -25.46
N GLU A 523 18.33 11.84 -25.38
CA GLU A 523 17.65 13.04 -24.90
C GLU A 523 16.54 13.43 -25.91
N GLU A 524 15.27 13.24 -25.55
CA GLU A 524 14.11 13.66 -26.36
C GLU A 524 13.86 15.16 -26.16
N GLY A 525 13.60 15.90 -27.25
CA GLY A 525 13.39 17.36 -27.24
C GLY A 525 14.68 18.20 -27.29
N GLY A 526 15.86 17.58 -27.21
CA GLY A 526 17.18 18.21 -27.39
C GLY A 526 17.87 17.82 -28.71
N ALA A 527 19.18 18.05 -28.79
CA ALA A 527 20.03 17.82 -29.96
C ALA A 527 20.24 16.34 -30.37
N GLN A 528 19.31 15.43 -30.02
CA GLN A 528 19.44 13.98 -30.22
C GLN A 528 20.70 13.36 -29.58
N ARG A 529 21.20 13.95 -28.50
CA ARG A 529 22.41 13.46 -27.83
C ARG A 529 22.15 12.16 -27.09
N PHE A 530 23.10 11.22 -27.19
CA PHE A 530 23.13 10.01 -26.38
C PHE A 530 23.87 10.28 -25.07
N ILE A 531 23.19 10.05 -23.95
CA ILE A 531 23.73 10.18 -22.61
C ILE A 531 24.00 8.77 -22.08
N ARG A 532 25.26 8.48 -21.76
CA ARG A 532 25.68 7.22 -21.14
C ARG A 532 25.17 7.14 -19.71
N PHE A 533 24.58 6.03 -19.32
CA PHE A 533 24.13 5.79 -17.94
C PHE A 533 25.08 4.80 -17.27
N HIS A 534 25.70 5.21 -16.16
CA HIS A 534 26.56 4.28 -15.42
C HIS A 534 25.76 3.36 -14.49
N THR A 535 24.59 3.80 -14.02
CA THR A 535 23.65 2.98 -13.25
C THR A 535 22.22 3.24 -13.68
N VAL A 536 21.35 2.25 -13.50
CA VAL A 536 19.90 2.34 -13.69
C VAL A 536 19.21 1.97 -12.38
N HIS A 537 18.33 2.84 -11.87
CA HIS A 537 17.64 2.62 -10.61
C HIS A 537 16.18 2.24 -10.85
N CYS A 538 15.76 1.08 -10.36
CA CYS A 538 14.43 0.54 -10.57
C CYS A 538 13.61 0.62 -9.27
N GLN A 539 13.10 1.81 -8.93
CA GLN A 539 12.37 2.02 -7.68
C GLN A 539 10.94 1.44 -7.70
N GLY A 540 10.50 0.91 -6.56
CA GLY A 540 9.11 0.49 -6.36
C GLY A 540 8.69 -0.62 -7.34
N PRO A 541 7.58 -0.45 -8.09
CA PRO A 541 7.16 -1.45 -9.08
C PRO A 541 8.18 -1.70 -10.20
N ALA A 542 9.12 -0.77 -10.44
CA ALA A 542 10.11 -0.92 -11.53
C ALA A 542 11.08 -2.08 -11.26
N LYS A 543 11.23 -2.53 -10.01
CA LYS A 543 11.97 -3.75 -9.67
C LYS A 543 11.54 -4.95 -10.50
N ALA A 544 10.27 -5.00 -10.90
CA ALA A 544 9.74 -6.07 -11.74
C ALA A 544 10.41 -6.12 -13.12
N VAL A 545 10.93 -5.01 -13.66
CA VAL A 545 11.60 -4.95 -14.97
C VAL A 545 13.13 -4.99 -14.89
N LEU A 546 13.71 -5.05 -13.69
CA LEU A 546 15.16 -5.05 -13.47
C LEU A 546 15.86 -6.19 -14.25
N HIS A 547 15.25 -7.37 -14.31
CA HIS A 547 15.77 -8.50 -15.10
C HIS A 547 15.84 -8.23 -16.61
N HIS A 548 15.01 -7.35 -17.17
CA HIS A 548 15.08 -6.97 -18.59
C HIS A 548 16.33 -6.13 -18.88
N TYR A 549 16.61 -5.14 -18.03
CA TYR A 549 17.84 -4.36 -18.12
C TYR A 549 19.07 -5.21 -17.86
N ALA A 550 18.98 -6.16 -16.92
CA ALA A 550 20.06 -7.09 -16.63
C ALA A 550 20.38 -8.00 -17.83
N ALA A 551 19.36 -8.43 -18.59
CA ALA A 551 19.54 -9.22 -19.81
C ALA A 551 20.32 -8.48 -20.91
N LEU A 552 20.27 -7.15 -20.95
CA LEU A 552 21.06 -6.32 -21.87
C LEU A 552 22.57 -6.44 -21.62
N MET A 553 22.98 -6.89 -20.44
CA MET A 553 24.39 -7.10 -20.08
C MET A 553 24.95 -8.46 -20.55
N LEU A 554 24.10 -9.32 -21.14
CA LEU A 554 24.49 -10.66 -21.59
C LEU A 554 24.86 -10.66 -23.09
N PRO A 555 25.92 -11.36 -23.52
CA PRO A 555 26.25 -11.59 -24.93
C PRO A 555 25.11 -12.25 -25.70
N GLY A 556 24.92 -11.82 -26.93
CA GLY A 556 23.75 -12.20 -27.72
C GLY A 556 22.48 -11.43 -27.33
N ALA A 557 22.57 -10.43 -26.43
CA ALA A 557 21.50 -9.46 -26.21
C ALA A 557 21.01 -8.87 -27.54
N GLU A 558 21.88 -8.75 -28.55
CA GLU A 558 21.52 -8.31 -29.90
C GLU A 558 20.44 -9.18 -30.57
N GLY A 559 20.46 -10.51 -30.37
CA GLY A 559 19.43 -11.41 -30.89
C GLY A 559 18.14 -11.37 -30.06
N THR A 560 18.27 -11.12 -28.76
CA THR A 560 17.12 -10.88 -27.86
C THR A 560 16.45 -9.54 -28.19
N LEU A 561 17.26 -8.53 -28.52
CA LEU A 561 16.86 -7.21 -29.02
C LEU A 561 16.18 -7.34 -30.38
N ALA A 562 16.76 -8.04 -31.35
CA ALA A 562 16.16 -8.26 -32.66
C ALA A 562 14.81 -9.01 -32.59
N ALA A 563 14.70 -10.00 -31.70
CA ALA A 563 13.43 -10.68 -31.43
C ALA A 563 12.39 -9.72 -30.82
N TRP A 564 12.80 -8.79 -29.96
CA TRP A 564 11.94 -7.76 -29.39
C TRP A 564 11.57 -6.65 -30.40
N GLU A 565 12.48 -6.28 -31.29
CA GLU A 565 12.31 -5.30 -32.37
C GLU A 565 11.35 -5.80 -33.46
N SER A 566 11.27 -7.13 -33.67
CA SER A 566 10.38 -7.74 -34.66
C SER A 566 8.88 -7.62 -34.32
N HIS A 567 8.54 -7.14 -33.12
CA HIS A 567 7.16 -6.85 -32.74
C HIS A 567 6.77 -5.46 -33.25
N PRO A 568 5.77 -5.33 -34.13
CA PRO A 568 5.43 -4.06 -34.76
C PRO A 568 5.04 -3.03 -33.70
N ALA A 569 5.70 -1.86 -33.76
CA ALA A 569 5.25 -0.70 -33.01
C ALA A 569 3.82 -0.34 -33.48
N PRO A 570 2.87 -0.07 -32.57
CA PRO A 570 1.55 0.35 -33.00
C PRO A 570 1.66 1.68 -33.75
N THR A 571 1.06 1.77 -34.93
CA THR A 571 0.86 3.02 -35.66
C THR A 571 0.03 3.96 -34.80
N LEU A 572 0.69 4.92 -34.16
CA LEU A 572 0.02 6.05 -33.52
C LEU A 572 -0.75 6.78 -34.62
N LYS A 573 -2.09 6.71 -34.59
CA LYS A 573 -2.93 7.57 -35.43
C LYS A 573 -2.50 9.00 -35.16
N ALA A 574 -2.14 9.72 -36.21
CA ALA A 574 -1.74 11.13 -36.12
C ALA A 574 -2.90 11.90 -35.48
N SER A 575 -2.74 12.26 -34.21
CA SER A 575 -3.67 13.17 -33.55
C SER A 575 -3.41 14.53 -34.18
N THR A 576 -4.41 15.04 -34.92
CA THR A 576 -4.44 16.41 -35.42
C THR A 576 -4.51 17.37 -34.22
N MET A 577 -3.36 17.67 -33.63
CA MET A 577 -3.20 18.83 -32.77
C MET A 577 -3.12 20.09 -33.64
N PRO A 578 -3.65 21.24 -33.19
CA PRO A 578 -3.49 22.50 -33.89
C PRO A 578 -2.00 22.85 -33.97
N VAL A 579 -1.56 23.23 -35.15
CA VAL A 579 -0.19 23.68 -35.44
C VAL A 579 0.09 24.90 -34.57
N SER A 580 0.87 24.73 -33.50
CA SER A 580 1.55 25.87 -32.88
C SER A 580 2.64 26.35 -33.83
N ALA A 581 2.92 27.66 -33.79
CA ALA A 581 3.87 28.38 -34.62
C ALA A 581 5.17 27.59 -34.94
N PRO A 582 5.76 27.78 -36.14
CA PRO A 582 6.92 27.03 -36.59
C PRO A 582 8.05 27.11 -35.57
N ALA A 583 8.52 25.94 -35.13
CA ALA A 583 9.73 25.82 -34.35
C ALA A 583 10.92 26.41 -35.13
N PRO A 584 11.91 27.03 -34.46
CA PRO A 584 13.13 27.49 -35.12
C PRO A 584 13.79 26.33 -35.88
N GLU A 585 14.35 26.63 -37.05
CA GLU A 585 14.97 25.67 -37.97
C GLU A 585 15.81 24.62 -37.22
N ALA A 586 15.42 23.36 -37.37
CA ALA A 586 16.12 22.23 -36.80
C ALA A 586 17.56 22.23 -37.30
N ALA A 587 18.52 22.30 -36.37
CA ALA A 587 19.93 22.09 -36.67
C ALA A 587 20.10 20.79 -37.46
N ALA A 588 20.94 20.83 -38.50
CA ALA A 588 21.20 19.70 -39.39
C ALA A 588 21.37 18.38 -38.62
N SER A 589 20.50 17.42 -38.90
CA SER A 589 20.52 16.11 -38.27
C SER A 589 21.89 15.45 -38.45
N GLN A 590 22.56 15.12 -37.34
CA GLN A 590 23.77 14.29 -37.39
C GLN A 590 23.45 12.98 -38.15
N PRO A 591 24.36 12.48 -39.01
CA PRO A 591 24.17 11.21 -39.69
C PRO A 591 23.96 10.09 -38.66
N ALA A 592 23.01 9.19 -38.95
CA ALA A 592 22.71 8.06 -38.09
C ALA A 592 23.97 7.21 -37.85
N ASN A 593 24.41 7.12 -36.59
CA ASN A 593 25.56 6.31 -36.24
C ASN A 593 25.16 4.82 -36.28
N PRO A 594 25.74 4.00 -37.17
CA PRO A 594 25.32 2.62 -37.42
C PRO A 594 25.60 1.65 -36.25
N THR A 595 26.32 2.10 -35.22
CA THR A 595 26.62 1.29 -34.03
C THR A 595 25.54 1.31 -32.94
N LEU A 596 24.55 2.20 -33.05
CA LEU A 596 23.51 2.38 -32.04
C LEU A 596 22.30 1.48 -32.31
N LYS A 597 22.02 0.56 -31.38
CA LYS A 597 20.84 -0.34 -31.43
C LYS A 597 19.78 0.16 -30.45
N GLN A 598 18.54 0.32 -30.94
CA GLN A 598 17.42 0.87 -30.18
C GLN A 598 16.70 -0.21 -29.37
N VAL A 599 16.39 0.04 -28.10
CA VAL A 599 15.55 -0.88 -27.31
C VAL A 599 14.06 -0.50 -27.45
N PRO A 600 13.15 -1.43 -27.81
CA PRO A 600 11.72 -1.13 -27.97
C PRO A 600 10.99 -0.89 -26.63
N ASN A 601 9.88 -0.14 -26.69
CA ASN A 601 9.01 0.13 -25.54
C ASN A 601 8.27 -1.14 -25.07
N LEU A 602 8.13 -1.31 -23.74
CA LEU A 602 7.38 -2.39 -23.15
C LEU A 602 5.85 -2.21 -23.40
N ARG A 603 5.30 -3.05 -24.29
CA ARG A 603 3.87 -3.42 -24.54
C ARG A 603 2.79 -2.32 -24.51
N LEU A 604 2.21 -2.02 -25.68
CA LEU A 604 1.20 -0.97 -25.90
C LEU A 604 -0.06 -1.29 -26.75
N PRO A 605 -0.26 -2.39 -27.49
CA PRO A 605 -1.46 -2.51 -28.34
C PRO A 605 -2.79 -2.51 -27.58
N GLU A 606 -2.89 -3.28 -26.50
CA GLU A 606 -4.11 -3.37 -25.67
C GLU A 606 -4.35 -2.09 -24.86
N HIS A 607 -3.26 -1.43 -24.44
CA HIS A 607 -3.32 -0.22 -23.61
C HIS A 607 -3.66 1.05 -24.41
N ALA A 608 -3.16 1.17 -25.65
CA ALA A 608 -3.53 2.26 -26.55
C ALA A 608 -5.01 2.19 -26.96
N ALA A 609 -5.55 0.97 -27.15
CA ALA A 609 -6.97 0.76 -27.44
C ALA A 609 -7.86 1.15 -26.25
N LEU A 610 -7.46 0.83 -25.02
CA LEU A 610 -8.16 1.24 -23.79
C LEU A 610 -8.14 2.77 -23.61
N LYS A 611 -7.00 3.41 -23.87
CA LYS A 611 -6.85 4.87 -23.75
C LYS A 611 -7.72 5.64 -24.74
N GLU A 612 -7.82 5.18 -25.99
CA GLU A 612 -8.74 5.81 -26.96
C GLU A 612 -10.21 5.51 -26.70
N ARG A 613 -10.54 4.33 -26.15
CA ARG A 613 -11.91 4.05 -25.67
C ARG A 613 -12.31 4.98 -24.53
N LEU A 614 -11.42 5.20 -23.55
CA LEU A 614 -11.64 6.14 -22.44
C LEU A 614 -11.82 7.57 -22.93
N ARG A 615 -10.99 8.02 -23.88
CA ARG A 615 -11.11 9.36 -24.47
C ARG A 615 -12.40 9.51 -25.29
N GLY A 616 -12.78 8.50 -26.06
CA GLY A 616 -14.05 8.45 -26.78
C GLY A 616 -15.26 8.47 -25.83
N PHE A 617 -15.17 7.75 -24.72
CA PHE A 617 -16.21 7.74 -23.69
C PHE A 617 -16.34 9.11 -23.00
N VAL A 618 -15.23 9.70 -22.55
CA VAL A 618 -15.21 11.02 -21.91
C VAL A 618 -15.73 12.12 -22.84
N ASN A 619 -15.37 12.08 -24.13
CA ASN A 619 -15.87 13.03 -25.11
C ASN A 619 -17.37 12.81 -25.43
N ALA A 620 -17.86 11.57 -25.31
CA ALA A 620 -19.28 11.25 -25.42
C ALA A 620 -20.09 11.64 -24.15
N LEU A 621 -19.42 11.92 -23.03
CA LEU A 621 -20.00 12.46 -21.79
C LEU A 621 -20.12 14.00 -21.80
N ALA A 622 -20.25 14.65 -22.97
CA ALA A 622 -20.61 16.07 -23.08
C ALA A 622 -21.65 16.46 -22.01
N PRO A 623 -21.54 17.65 -21.38
CA PRO A 623 -21.83 17.86 -19.95
C PRO A 623 -23.05 17.07 -19.55
N LEU A 624 -22.86 16.14 -18.59
CA LEU A 624 -23.76 15.01 -18.23
C LEU A 624 -25.28 15.29 -18.16
N GLY A 625 -25.75 16.53 -18.29
CA GLY A 625 -27.16 16.90 -18.33
C GLY A 625 -27.85 16.71 -16.99
N LEU A 626 -27.16 16.13 -16.01
CA LEU A 626 -27.65 15.83 -14.68
C LEU A 626 -28.11 17.12 -14.01
N GLN A 627 -29.36 17.14 -13.61
CA GLN A 627 -29.94 18.15 -12.77
C GLN A 627 -29.74 17.69 -11.33
N VAL A 628 -28.98 18.47 -10.57
CA VAL A 628 -28.58 18.10 -9.21
C VAL A 628 -29.25 19.07 -8.26
N SER A 629 -29.96 18.54 -7.26
CA SER A 629 -30.50 19.32 -6.15
C SER A 629 -29.99 18.77 -4.83
N LEU A 630 -29.61 19.66 -3.93
CA LEU A 630 -29.08 19.32 -2.62
C LEU A 630 -30.11 19.74 -1.56
N ARG A 631 -30.30 18.92 -0.53
CA ARG A 631 -31.20 19.16 0.62
C ARG A 631 -30.53 18.79 1.94
N LEU A 632 -30.89 19.52 3.00
CA LEU A 632 -30.51 19.20 4.39
C LEU A 632 -31.69 18.47 5.02
N ALA A 633 -31.52 17.21 5.43
CA ALA A 633 -32.64 16.43 5.97
C ALA A 633 -33.05 16.92 7.36
N ASP A 634 -32.10 17.41 8.15
CA ASP A 634 -32.31 17.82 9.55
C ASP A 634 -32.58 19.34 9.70
N GLY A 635 -32.79 20.04 8.58
CA GLY A 635 -32.99 21.49 8.55
C GLY A 635 -31.68 22.31 8.54
N PRO A 636 -31.76 23.66 8.54
CA PRO A 636 -30.62 24.54 8.34
C PRO A 636 -29.78 24.79 9.61
N VAL A 637 -30.21 24.34 10.79
CA VAL A 637 -29.51 24.59 12.05
C VAL A 637 -29.18 23.26 12.73
N LEU A 638 -27.92 23.07 13.08
CA LEU A 638 -27.37 21.84 13.64
C LEU A 638 -26.65 22.12 14.94
N THR A 639 -26.63 21.16 15.85
CA THR A 639 -25.85 21.30 17.08
C THR A 639 -24.45 20.72 16.88
N ALA A 640 -23.41 21.43 17.31
CA ALA A 640 -22.02 20.97 17.22
C ALA A 640 -21.88 19.56 17.82
N GLY A 641 -21.32 18.64 17.03
CA GLY A 641 -21.20 17.22 17.39
C GLY A 641 -22.28 16.32 16.80
N SER A 642 -23.37 16.84 16.23
CA SER A 642 -24.38 16.04 15.55
C SER A 642 -23.89 15.54 14.18
N GLU A 643 -24.53 14.52 13.63
CA GLU A 643 -24.32 14.16 12.23
C GLU A 643 -25.22 15.02 11.34
N LEU A 644 -24.66 15.64 10.32
CA LEU A 644 -25.41 16.37 9.30
C LEU A 644 -25.85 15.39 8.22
N ARG A 645 -27.15 15.17 8.07
CA ARG A 645 -27.67 14.38 6.95
C ARG A 645 -27.92 15.28 5.74
N LEU A 646 -27.27 14.97 4.62
CA LEU A 646 -27.61 15.57 3.33
C LEU A 646 -28.28 14.55 2.42
N GLU A 647 -29.14 15.08 1.57
CA GLU A 647 -29.73 14.35 0.46
C GLU A 647 -29.35 15.05 -0.84
N LEU A 648 -28.74 14.32 -1.76
CA LEU A 648 -28.42 14.79 -3.10
C LEU A 648 -29.34 14.08 -4.08
N GLU A 649 -30.33 14.79 -4.61
CA GLU A 649 -31.17 14.28 -5.70
C GLU A 649 -30.49 14.59 -7.03
N VAL A 650 -30.22 13.54 -7.79
CA VAL A 650 -29.62 13.64 -9.12
C VAL A 650 -30.62 13.11 -10.12
N HIS A 651 -31.21 14.00 -10.91
CA HIS A 651 -32.06 13.64 -12.04
C HIS A 651 -31.24 13.58 -13.32
N ASN A 652 -31.32 12.46 -14.02
CA ASN A 652 -30.70 12.29 -15.33
C ASN A 652 -31.76 12.46 -16.44
N PRO A 653 -31.90 13.66 -17.04
CA PRO A 653 -32.86 13.85 -18.14
C PRO A 653 -32.36 13.27 -19.47
N GLY A 654 -31.12 12.78 -19.52
CA GLY A 654 -30.52 12.23 -20.72
C GLY A 654 -31.16 10.90 -21.14
N ALA A 655 -31.15 10.63 -22.44
CA ALA A 655 -31.64 9.36 -23.00
C ALA A 655 -30.74 8.15 -22.70
N ARG A 656 -29.63 8.35 -21.97
CA ARG A 656 -28.66 7.31 -21.61
C ARG A 656 -28.40 7.32 -20.11
N GLY A 657 -28.38 6.13 -19.50
CA GLY A 657 -28.00 5.96 -18.10
C GLY A 657 -26.49 6.10 -17.93
N TYR A 658 -26.08 6.58 -16.75
CA TYR A 658 -24.68 6.63 -16.34
C TYR A 658 -24.46 5.57 -15.28
N PRO A 659 -23.82 4.43 -15.57
CA PRO A 659 -23.58 3.39 -14.58
C PRO A 659 -22.64 3.89 -13.46
N ASP A 660 -22.77 3.29 -12.28
CA ASP A 660 -21.99 3.56 -11.06
C ASP A 660 -20.51 3.21 -11.20
N ALA A 661 -20.20 2.28 -12.11
CA ALA A 661 -18.84 1.96 -12.53
C ALA A 661 -18.74 2.00 -14.05
N PHE A 662 -17.79 2.79 -14.57
CA PHE A 662 -17.43 2.70 -15.98
C PHE A 662 -16.36 1.62 -16.17
N GLU A 663 -16.76 0.52 -16.82
CA GLU A 663 -15.89 -0.60 -17.24
C GLU A 663 -14.93 -1.12 -16.14
N GLY A 664 -15.26 -0.95 -14.86
CA GLY A 664 -14.41 -1.37 -13.73
C GLY A 664 -13.20 -0.47 -13.42
N TYR A 665 -13.04 0.67 -14.12
CA TYR A 665 -11.87 1.53 -14.02
C TYR A 665 -12.11 2.89 -13.33
N ALA A 666 -13.35 3.39 -13.27
CA ALA A 666 -13.69 4.64 -12.58
C ALA A 666 -15.03 4.53 -11.85
N ALA A 667 -15.02 4.76 -10.54
CA ALA A 667 -16.24 4.89 -9.74
C ALA A 667 -16.81 6.29 -9.89
N LEU A 668 -18.11 6.38 -10.17
CA LEU A 668 -18.87 7.61 -10.06
C LEU A 668 -19.19 7.83 -8.58
N LEU A 669 -18.73 8.95 -8.03
CA LEU A 669 -18.94 9.34 -6.65
C LEU A 669 -19.73 10.64 -6.60
N ALA A 670 -20.55 10.85 -5.57
CA ALA A 670 -21.01 12.19 -5.23
C ALA A 670 -19.96 12.86 -4.34
N GLY A 671 -19.29 13.88 -4.87
CA GLY A 671 -18.32 14.68 -4.12
C GLY A 671 -19.01 15.89 -3.49
N PHE A 672 -18.75 16.13 -2.21
CA PHE A 672 -19.19 17.35 -1.54
C PHE A 672 -17.99 18.19 -1.17
N VAL A 673 -18.14 19.50 -1.18
CA VAL A 673 -17.16 20.43 -0.64
C VAL A 673 -17.87 21.27 0.40
N ILE A 674 -17.40 21.17 1.65
CA ILE A 674 -17.88 22.01 2.75
C ILE A 674 -16.89 23.14 2.95
N THR A 675 -17.42 24.36 2.98
CA THR A 675 -16.66 25.57 3.26
C THR A 675 -17.27 26.32 4.44
N ALA A 676 -16.43 26.81 5.34
CA ALA A 676 -16.83 27.76 6.37
C ALA A 676 -16.78 29.18 5.81
N GLU A 677 -17.78 30.00 6.14
CA GLU A 677 -17.68 31.44 5.99
C GLU A 677 -17.00 32.00 7.24
N ALA A 678 -15.74 32.37 7.11
CA ALA A 678 -14.98 33.06 8.15
C ALA A 678 -14.89 34.56 7.82
N ALA A 679 -14.57 35.39 8.82
CA ALA A 679 -14.43 36.84 8.64
C ALA A 679 -13.36 37.23 7.60
N ASP A 680 -12.42 36.33 7.30
CA ASP A 680 -11.35 36.50 6.30
C ASP A 680 -11.62 35.78 4.96
N GLY A 681 -12.81 35.20 4.77
CA GLY A 681 -13.25 34.56 3.53
C GLY A 681 -13.69 33.11 3.67
N ILE A 682 -13.90 32.47 2.53
CA ILE A 682 -14.40 31.09 2.43
C ILE A 682 -13.25 30.10 2.59
N ARG A 683 -13.27 29.25 3.62
CA ARG A 683 -12.25 28.22 3.87
C ARG A 683 -12.82 26.82 3.70
N LYS A 684 -12.16 25.97 2.91
CA LYS A 684 -12.54 24.55 2.77
C LYS A 684 -12.27 23.79 4.07
N VAL A 685 -13.27 23.06 4.56
CA VAL A 685 -13.21 22.35 5.85
C VAL A 685 -13.26 20.84 5.66
N ALA A 686 -14.04 20.34 4.70
CA ALA A 686 -14.13 18.91 4.41
C ALA A 686 -14.49 18.64 2.94
N GLU A 687 -14.14 17.44 2.45
CA GLU A 687 -14.51 16.94 1.12
C GLU A 687 -14.93 15.45 1.19
N PRO A 688 -16.12 15.17 1.76
CA PRO A 688 -16.64 13.82 1.87
C PRO A 688 -17.09 13.31 0.49
N ARG A 689 -17.09 11.98 0.32
CA ARG A 689 -17.46 11.32 -0.93
C ARG A 689 -18.43 10.20 -0.64
N TRP A 690 -19.50 10.14 -1.41
CA TRP A 690 -20.49 9.07 -1.32
C TRP A 690 -20.45 8.22 -2.57
N ALA A 691 -20.57 6.91 -2.39
CA ALA A 691 -20.77 6.00 -3.49
C ALA A 691 -22.14 6.26 -4.11
N VAL A 692 -22.21 6.27 -5.44
CA VAL A 692 -23.48 6.23 -6.15
C VAL A 692 -24.03 4.78 -6.05
N PRO A 693 -25.35 4.60 -5.87
CA PRO A 693 -26.00 3.30 -5.83
C PRO A 693 -25.69 2.48 -7.07
N GLU A 694 -25.74 1.16 -6.90
CA GLU A 694 -25.59 0.19 -7.97
C GLU A 694 -26.55 0.51 -9.13
N GLY A 695 -26.02 0.58 -10.35
CA GLY A 695 -26.77 1.02 -11.54
C GLY A 695 -26.67 2.52 -11.85
N GLY A 696 -26.04 3.30 -10.97
CA GLY A 696 -25.66 4.69 -11.22
C GLY A 696 -26.85 5.65 -11.30
N PHE A 697 -26.90 6.47 -12.36
CA PHE A 697 -28.00 7.39 -12.68
C PHE A 697 -28.70 6.94 -13.98
N PRO A 698 -29.73 6.09 -13.91
CA PRO A 698 -30.45 5.62 -15.10
C PRO A 698 -31.07 6.76 -15.90
N ALA A 699 -31.21 6.58 -17.21
CA ALA A 699 -31.86 7.55 -18.10
C ALA A 699 -33.28 7.87 -17.63
N GLY A 700 -33.62 9.15 -17.56
CA GLY A 700 -34.93 9.64 -17.11
C GLY A 700 -35.23 9.45 -15.63
N ALA A 701 -34.30 8.91 -14.84
CA ALA A 701 -34.52 8.62 -13.42
C ALA A 701 -33.97 9.73 -12.51
N THR A 702 -34.59 9.87 -11.34
CA THR A 702 -34.05 10.64 -10.22
C THR A 702 -33.55 9.68 -9.16
N VAL A 703 -32.31 9.85 -8.75
CA VAL A 703 -31.68 9.05 -7.70
C VAL A 703 -31.35 9.96 -6.53
N THR A 704 -31.82 9.61 -5.34
CA THR A 704 -31.53 10.34 -4.11
C THR A 704 -30.40 9.65 -3.36
N LEU A 705 -29.30 10.37 -3.16
CA LEU A 705 -28.17 9.91 -2.38
C LEU A 705 -28.27 10.50 -0.99
N THR A 706 -28.31 9.66 0.03
CA THR A 706 -28.31 10.09 1.42
C THR A 706 -26.96 9.77 2.06
N GLY A 707 -26.47 10.69 2.87
CA GLY A 707 -25.26 10.45 3.62
C GLY A 707 -25.11 11.40 4.79
N THR A 708 -24.28 11.00 5.74
CA THR A 708 -24.01 11.75 6.96
C THR A 708 -22.64 12.38 6.90
N LEU A 709 -22.54 13.58 7.45
CA LEU A 709 -21.29 14.30 7.63
C LEU A 709 -21.06 14.53 9.12
N PRO A 710 -19.93 14.05 9.66
CA PRO A 710 -19.63 14.27 11.07
C PRO A 710 -19.34 15.76 11.29
N THR A 711 -20.23 16.46 12.01
CA THR A 711 -20.00 17.87 12.38
C THR A 711 -19.16 18.02 13.65
N SER A 712 -18.72 16.91 14.25
CA SER A 712 -17.89 16.91 15.47
C SER A 712 -16.56 17.64 15.36
N LYS A 713 -16.13 17.96 14.13
CA LYS A 713 -14.93 18.76 13.86
C LYS A 713 -15.25 20.18 13.37
N LEU A 714 -16.53 20.53 13.22
CA LEU A 714 -16.97 21.86 12.85
C LEU A 714 -17.16 22.69 14.12
N ALA A 715 -16.55 23.87 14.15
CA ALA A 715 -16.82 24.84 15.20
C ALA A 715 -18.24 25.41 15.03
N PRO A 716 -18.82 26.05 16.06
CA PRO A 716 -20.02 26.82 15.87
C PRO A 716 -19.81 27.94 14.82
N GLY A 717 -20.74 28.08 13.87
CA GLY A 717 -20.64 29.04 12.77
C GLY A 717 -21.48 28.70 11.55
N ARG A 718 -21.42 29.54 10.52
CA ARG A 718 -22.15 29.38 9.26
C ARG A 718 -21.29 28.66 8.22
N TYR A 719 -21.87 27.64 7.60
CA TYR A 719 -21.21 26.76 6.64
C TYR A 719 -22.00 26.69 5.35
N LYS A 720 -21.27 26.59 4.24
CA LYS A 720 -21.82 26.34 2.92
C LYS A 720 -21.35 24.97 2.44
N VAL A 721 -22.26 24.15 1.97
CA VAL A 721 -21.96 22.87 1.32
C VAL A 721 -22.35 22.96 -0.14
N SER A 722 -21.47 22.49 -1.01
CA SER A 722 -21.72 22.30 -2.44
C SER A 722 -21.54 20.83 -2.78
N ALA A 723 -22.29 20.34 -3.76
CA ALA A 723 -22.25 18.94 -4.16
C ALA A 723 -22.29 18.80 -5.68
N ASP A 724 -21.55 17.84 -6.22
CA ASP A 724 -21.55 17.50 -7.64
C ASP A 724 -21.16 16.01 -7.82
N PRO A 725 -21.70 15.29 -8.81
CA PRO A 725 -21.17 13.99 -9.20
C PRO A 725 -19.76 14.15 -9.79
N VAL A 726 -18.80 13.34 -9.31
CA VAL A 726 -17.39 13.34 -9.72
C VAL A 726 -16.96 11.91 -10.01
N PHE A 727 -16.33 11.67 -11.17
CA PHE A 727 -15.64 10.41 -11.43
C PHE A 727 -14.27 10.41 -10.76
N GLU A 728 -13.99 9.44 -9.89
CA GLU A 728 -12.82 9.43 -9.01
C GLU A 728 -11.46 9.52 -9.75
N TYR A 729 -11.41 9.01 -10.97
CA TYR A 729 -10.22 9.00 -11.83
C TYR A 729 -10.09 10.21 -12.78
N ILE A 730 -11.14 11.02 -12.90
CA ILE A 730 -11.18 12.14 -13.86
C ILE A 730 -11.33 13.45 -13.10
N ARG A 731 -10.36 13.76 -12.23
CA ARG A 731 -10.33 15.01 -11.44
C ARG A 731 -10.17 16.30 -12.27
N TRP A 732 -10.07 16.22 -13.60
CA TRP A 732 -9.61 17.34 -14.46
C TRP A 732 -10.69 18.03 -15.29
N PHE A 733 -11.95 17.58 -15.24
CA PHE A 733 -13.07 18.30 -15.86
C PHE A 733 -13.99 18.85 -14.79
N GLU A 734 -13.45 19.74 -13.96
CA GLU A 734 -14.27 20.52 -13.04
C GLU A 734 -15.25 21.36 -13.88
N ARG A 735 -16.55 21.04 -13.77
CA ARG A 735 -17.60 22.01 -14.06
C ARG A 735 -17.32 23.27 -13.23
N ASN A 736 -17.65 24.41 -13.82
CA ASN A 736 -17.58 25.73 -13.21
C ASN A 736 -18.09 25.66 -11.75
N VAL A 737 -17.19 25.76 -10.76
CA VAL A 737 -17.51 25.54 -9.34
C VAL A 737 -18.67 26.43 -8.89
N ASP A 738 -18.80 27.60 -9.52
CA ASP A 738 -19.85 28.60 -9.30
C ASP A 738 -21.26 28.12 -9.67
N GLN A 739 -21.41 27.06 -10.48
CA GLN A 739 -22.72 26.51 -10.88
C GLN A 739 -23.16 25.30 -10.04
N ARG A 740 -22.38 24.88 -9.04
CA ARG A 740 -22.77 23.76 -8.19
C ARG A 740 -23.97 24.15 -7.34
N PRO A 741 -24.95 23.25 -7.15
CA PRO A 741 -26.00 23.47 -6.16
C PRO A 741 -25.34 23.61 -4.80
N THR A 742 -25.69 24.69 -4.09
CA THR A 742 -25.13 24.99 -2.77
C THR A 742 -26.23 25.19 -1.76
N LEU A 743 -26.00 24.72 -0.55
CA LEU A 743 -26.85 24.97 0.61
C LEU A 743 -26.03 25.54 1.75
N THR A 744 -26.68 26.36 2.56
CA THR A 744 -26.07 26.96 3.74
C THR A 744 -26.73 26.38 4.98
N PHE A 745 -25.93 26.07 5.99
CA PHE A 745 -26.39 25.62 7.30
C PHE A 745 -25.57 26.28 8.41
N GLU A 746 -26.11 26.31 9.61
CA GLU A 746 -25.46 26.87 10.79
C GLU A 746 -25.24 25.78 11.83
N VAL A 747 -24.03 25.73 12.39
CA VAL A 747 -23.70 24.89 13.52
C VAL A 747 -23.74 25.77 14.77
N VAL A 748 -24.62 25.45 15.73
CA VAL A 748 -24.71 26.13 17.02
C VAL A 748 -23.99 25.32 18.09
N ALA A 749 -23.45 25.98 19.11
CA ALA A 749 -22.82 25.29 20.22
C ALA A 749 -23.84 24.37 20.92
N THR A 750 -23.37 23.21 21.38
CA THR A 750 -24.15 22.32 22.25
C THR A 750 -24.43 23.10 23.53
N ALA A 751 -25.70 23.44 23.80
CA ALA A 751 -26.07 24.04 25.07
C ALA A 751 -25.66 23.07 26.19
N SER A 752 -24.67 23.44 27.00
CA SER A 752 -24.23 22.57 28.09
C SER A 752 -25.39 22.38 29.06
N ALA A 753 -25.79 21.12 29.28
CA ALA A 753 -26.89 20.79 30.20
C ALA A 753 -26.68 21.37 31.62
N ASP A 754 -25.45 21.69 31.98
CA ASP A 754 -25.07 22.29 33.27
C ASP A 754 -25.61 23.72 33.50
N SER A 755 -26.17 24.40 32.49
CA SER A 755 -26.82 25.72 32.68
C SER A 755 -28.34 25.63 32.86
N ALA A 756 -28.96 24.46 32.67
CA ALA A 756 -30.41 24.29 32.82
C ALA A 756 -30.83 24.00 34.28
N ASP A 757 -29.96 23.37 35.07
CA ASP A 757 -30.23 23.09 36.49
C ASP A 757 -30.08 24.32 37.40
N ALA A 758 -29.41 25.38 36.94
CA ALA A 758 -29.34 26.66 37.67
C ALA A 758 -30.63 27.49 37.56
N ALA A 759 -31.55 27.16 36.64
CA ALA A 759 -32.79 27.93 36.40
C ALA A 759 -34.05 27.30 37.04
N ALA A 760 -33.95 26.08 37.58
CA ALA A 760 -35.10 25.35 38.15
C ALA A 760 -35.25 25.46 39.69
N SER A 761 -34.38 26.21 40.38
CA SER A 761 -34.38 26.33 41.85
C SER A 761 -34.98 27.63 42.41
N THR A 762 -35.71 28.42 41.63
CA THR A 762 -36.36 29.66 42.13
C THR A 762 -37.87 29.68 41.90
N GLN A 763 -38.60 28.81 42.61
CA GLN A 763 -40.00 29.05 42.94
C GLN A 763 -40.27 28.61 44.39
N HIS A 764 -40.07 29.53 45.33
CA HIS A 764 -40.72 29.46 46.65
C HIS A 764 -42.08 30.16 46.57
N PRO A 765 -43.18 29.55 47.07
CA PRO A 765 -44.42 30.27 47.27
C PRO A 765 -44.32 31.13 48.53
N ARG A 766 -44.88 32.34 48.42
CA ARG A 766 -45.09 33.30 49.51
C ARG A 766 -45.97 32.68 50.60
N HIS A 767 -45.52 32.78 51.85
CA HIS A 767 -46.41 32.99 52.99
C HIS A 767 -45.74 33.95 53.98
N GLU A 768 -46.49 34.96 54.39
CA GLU A 768 -46.09 36.07 55.26
C GLU A 768 -46.15 35.69 56.75
N ALA A 769 -45.13 36.18 57.48
CA ALA A 769 -45.13 36.71 58.85
C ALA A 769 -45.34 35.79 60.09
N PRO A 770 -44.90 36.19 61.32
CA PRO A 770 -43.74 37.03 61.69
C PRO A 770 -42.94 36.54 62.93
N LEU A 771 -41.75 37.16 63.10
CA LEU A 771 -41.03 37.50 64.35
C LEU A 771 -40.86 36.42 65.45
N ASP A 772 -39.61 36.00 65.72
CA ASP A 772 -39.02 36.25 67.04
C ASP A 772 -37.48 36.14 67.09
N ARG A 773 -36.92 36.81 68.10
CA ARG A 773 -35.51 37.11 68.38
C ARG A 773 -34.69 35.89 68.82
N GLY A 774 -33.37 35.91 68.56
CA GLY A 774 -32.44 35.01 69.23
C GLY A 774 -30.96 35.24 68.85
N PHE A 775 -30.20 35.74 69.82
CA PHE A 775 -28.79 36.13 69.79
C PHE A 775 -27.81 34.93 69.93
N ASN A 776 -26.51 35.24 69.74
CA ASN A 776 -25.29 34.50 70.14
C ASN A 776 -24.77 33.38 69.20
N SER A 777 -23.48 33.10 69.07
CA SER A 777 -22.15 33.76 69.24
C SER A 777 -21.12 32.63 69.11
N SER A 778 -19.84 32.98 68.96
CA SER A 778 -18.61 32.14 69.04
C SER A 778 -18.22 31.42 67.73
N THR A 779 -17.12 31.77 67.03
CA THR A 779 -15.67 31.86 67.32
C THR A 779 -14.93 30.52 67.32
N GLU A 780 -13.76 30.55 66.66
CA GLU A 780 -12.57 29.71 66.90
C GLU A 780 -12.60 28.25 66.39
N THR A 781 -11.53 27.64 65.83
CA THR A 781 -10.12 28.02 65.66
C THR A 781 -9.46 27.18 64.56
N GLN A 782 -8.31 27.68 64.13
CA GLN A 782 -7.22 27.07 63.36
C GLN A 782 -6.81 25.64 63.77
N GLY A 783 -6.24 24.90 62.82
CA GLY A 783 -5.41 23.73 63.08
C GLY A 783 -4.56 23.32 61.87
N LYS A 784 -3.30 23.77 61.83
CA LYS A 784 -2.23 23.34 60.91
C LYS A 784 -1.53 22.08 61.45
N SER A 785 -1.13 21.17 60.56
CA SER A 785 0.10 20.34 60.55
C SER A 785 -0.01 19.44 59.30
N ARG A 786 0.87 19.33 58.30
CA ARG A 786 2.34 19.35 58.08
C ARG A 786 3.10 18.12 58.63
N VAL A 787 3.78 17.48 57.67
CA VAL A 787 4.94 16.55 57.77
C VAL A 787 4.51 15.10 58.10
N GLU A 788 4.90 14.05 57.36
CA GLU A 788 6.29 13.65 57.09
C GLU A 788 6.48 12.67 55.92
N VAL A 789 7.69 12.70 55.38
CA VAL A 789 8.27 11.89 54.31
C VAL A 789 8.88 10.62 54.90
N GLY A 790 8.76 9.48 54.21
CA GLY A 790 9.52 8.27 54.53
C GLY A 790 9.77 7.40 53.31
N ARG A 791 11.02 7.37 52.84
CA ARG A 791 11.55 6.43 51.83
C ARG A 791 11.61 4.99 52.40
N ARG A 792 11.17 4.03 51.59
CA ARG A 792 12.02 2.94 51.06
C ARG A 792 11.44 2.44 49.77
#